data_AF-A0A1K1S1S8-F1
#
_entry.id   AF-A0A1K1S1S8-F1
#
_cell.length_a   1.000
_cell.length_b   1.000
_cell.length_c   1.000
_cell.angle_alpha   90.00
_cell.angle_beta   90.00
_cell.angle_gamma   90.00
#
_symmetry.space_group_name_H-M   'P 1'
#
loop_
_entity.id
_entity.type
_entity.pdbx_description
1 polymer ?
#
loop_
_entity_poly.entity_id
_entity_poly.type
_entity_poly.pdbx_seq_one_letter_code
_entity_poly.pdbx_strand_id
1 'polypeptide(L)'
;MRFRILGTLEVEAPGGRVTLASPRQQRALAALLLNPGSVVPVERMIDALWADEPPATAVKQVRNCVSALRARLGDAGAAIVTDGPGYRLRVGDGDLDSLVFRRHVTAARALAGQGKLVDAVEEIRAGLALWRGPALDGLRATTLAGRAALLDEQRADAVELGAGWQLRLGETGEVVRELTAFCAEHPTRELAHLLLMRALAKEGRYAEASTLFHGLRRRLADELGVDPNPDLRRRHEEILAEAPPEATADGGDTTAGTEPERHFGRAVTELAEAVTWQWRAEAELRSQHRPRPIALRWSAVPRPGQPPLRGDLGDVAGTFAALPVPQLVVLGDPGSGKSVLALMLTLQLLRTRAPDGPVPVLLSLASWDPRREHLDRWPAGRLADDHPALRNAREYGRDAPTRLVLGGHVLPVLDGLDEMPADLRAAALDALDQTMAVGRSLVLTCRSAEYEQVTRESGPVLGAATVVRLEPVTRQEALTYLSAREGAGRNRWLPVAERLRREPDAPLARVLRTPLMVDLARSAYRRPGTDPAELLGSEDAGAIEGRLLDSFVPHACARVPEPPGRNPKTNQPVGAVHRGAGRPLAGFPGPAPGAGAQPRPGLVAAVPRGARPYPGRAGGPCWSRRSSSPPAGSTTGRRRPRSTACRSAAPPS
;
A
#
# COMPACT_ATOMS: atom_id res chain seq x y z
N MET A 1 25.10 -39.00 15.47
CA MET A 1 23.92 -38.52 16.23
C MET A 1 23.37 -37.36 15.42
N ARG A 2 22.06 -37.22 15.20
CA ARG A 2 21.54 -36.20 14.29
C ARG A 2 20.88 -35.04 15.03
N PHE A 3 21.28 -33.83 14.71
CA PHE A 3 20.74 -32.59 15.21
C PHE A 3 20.00 -31.88 14.08
N ARG A 4 18.77 -31.46 14.35
CA ARG A 4 17.95 -30.74 13.38
C ARG A 4 17.54 -29.38 13.91
N ILE A 5 18.00 -28.32 13.26
CA ILE A 5 17.72 -26.92 13.64
C ILE A 5 17.04 -26.12 12.54
N LEU A 6 16.87 -26.70 11.34
CA LEU A 6 16.14 -26.10 10.22
C LEU A 6 14.63 -26.37 10.39
N GLY A 7 14.01 -25.65 11.31
CA GLY A 7 12.70 -25.95 11.90
C GLY A 7 12.81 -26.06 13.43
N THR A 8 11.82 -26.69 14.07
CA THR A 8 11.91 -26.97 15.51
C THR A 8 13.15 -27.79 15.85
N LEU A 9 13.80 -27.46 16.98
CA LEU A 9 14.97 -28.16 17.48
C LEU A 9 14.64 -29.63 17.78
N GLU A 10 15.29 -30.55 17.08
CA GLU A 10 15.17 -31.99 17.31
C GLU A 10 16.54 -32.66 17.43
N VAL A 11 16.62 -33.68 18.28
CA VAL A 11 17.80 -34.49 18.48
C VAL A 11 17.43 -35.95 18.31
N GLU A 12 18.15 -36.66 17.47
CA GLU A 12 17.92 -38.08 17.15
C GLU A 12 19.19 -38.88 17.45
N ALA A 13 19.07 -39.80 18.40
CA ALA A 13 20.08 -40.80 18.73
C ALA A 13 19.87 -42.07 17.90
N PRO A 14 20.88 -42.96 17.80
CA PRO A 14 20.68 -44.29 17.20
C PRO A 14 19.52 -45.08 17.81
N GLY A 15 19.18 -44.84 19.09
CA GLY A 15 18.05 -45.44 19.80
C GLY A 15 16.73 -44.66 19.73
N GLY A 16 16.63 -43.60 18.91
CA GLY A 16 15.42 -42.80 18.73
C GLY A 16 15.54 -41.34 19.17
N ARG A 17 14.40 -40.63 19.18
CA ARG A 17 14.33 -39.18 19.46
C ARG A 17 14.63 -38.88 20.93
N VAL A 18 15.54 -37.94 21.17
CA VAL A 18 15.90 -37.47 22.52
C VAL A 18 15.06 -36.25 22.88
N THR A 19 14.23 -36.37 23.91
CA THR A 19 13.39 -35.27 24.39
C THR A 19 14.14 -34.37 25.38
N LEU A 20 14.31 -33.10 25.01
CA LEU A 20 14.83 -32.05 25.89
C LEU A 20 13.66 -31.23 26.42
N ALA A 21 13.10 -31.62 27.58
CA ALA A 21 11.92 -30.95 28.13
C ALA A 21 12.21 -29.54 28.70
N SER A 22 13.47 -29.23 29.03
CA SER A 22 13.84 -27.95 29.64
C SER A 22 14.13 -26.89 28.56
N PRO A 23 13.42 -25.74 28.56
CA PRO A 23 13.72 -24.64 27.64
C PRO A 23 15.15 -24.13 27.75
N ARG A 24 15.74 -24.13 28.96
CA ARG A 24 17.14 -23.70 29.17
C ARG A 24 18.14 -24.67 28.52
N GLN A 25 17.86 -25.97 28.54
CA GLN A 25 18.68 -26.97 27.86
C GLN A 25 18.56 -26.85 26.34
N GLN A 26 17.35 -26.65 25.82
CA GLN A 26 17.12 -26.39 24.40
C GLN A 26 17.89 -25.15 23.91
N ARG A 27 17.83 -24.03 24.67
CA ARG A 27 18.57 -22.79 24.36
C ARG A 27 20.09 -22.99 24.40
N ALA A 28 20.60 -23.66 25.42
CA ALA A 28 22.03 -23.97 25.53
C ALA A 28 22.51 -24.81 24.34
N LEU A 29 21.77 -25.86 23.99
CA LEU A 29 22.12 -26.72 22.87
C LEU A 29 22.03 -25.96 21.54
N ALA A 30 20.98 -25.16 21.33
CA ALA A 30 20.83 -24.32 20.15
C ALA A 30 22.00 -23.32 20.00
N ALA A 31 22.45 -22.68 21.08
CA ALA A 31 23.60 -21.77 21.06
C ALA A 31 24.89 -22.47 20.56
N LEU A 32 25.11 -23.72 20.96
CA LEU A 32 26.23 -24.55 20.49
C LEU A 32 26.05 -24.99 19.04
N LEU A 33 24.85 -25.44 18.64
CA LEU A 33 24.55 -25.90 17.28
C LEU A 33 24.60 -24.78 16.23
N LEU A 34 24.30 -23.55 16.62
CA LEU A 34 24.48 -22.36 15.78
C LEU A 34 25.96 -21.95 15.59
N ASN A 35 26.87 -22.54 16.37
CA ASN A 35 28.32 -22.32 16.29
C ASN A 35 29.06 -23.66 16.18
N PRO A 36 28.75 -24.49 15.17
CA PRO A 36 29.24 -25.86 15.09
C PRO A 36 30.77 -25.85 15.04
N GLY A 37 31.40 -26.65 15.91
CA GLY A 37 32.86 -26.74 15.98
C GLY A 37 33.58 -25.50 16.50
N SER A 38 32.89 -24.43 16.93
CA SER A 38 33.50 -23.21 17.48
C SER A 38 33.27 -23.10 19.00
N VAL A 39 34.17 -22.42 19.71
CA VAL A 39 34.01 -22.18 21.16
C VAL A 39 32.93 -21.11 21.39
N VAL A 40 31.93 -21.44 22.18
CA VAL A 40 30.94 -20.51 22.71
C VAL A 40 31.34 -20.14 24.14
N PRO A 41 31.75 -18.89 24.41
CA PRO A 41 32.10 -18.42 25.76
C PRO A 41 30.96 -18.59 26.75
N VAL A 42 31.28 -18.79 28.04
CA VAL A 42 30.28 -18.93 29.11
C VAL A 42 29.33 -17.73 29.15
N GLU A 43 29.82 -16.52 28.91
CA GLU A 43 29.04 -15.28 28.88
C GLU A 43 27.95 -15.36 27.81
N ARG A 44 28.29 -15.79 26.58
CA ARG A 44 27.29 -15.99 25.51
C ARG A 44 26.30 -17.11 25.83
N MET A 45 26.70 -18.12 26.60
CA MET A 45 25.79 -19.15 27.08
C MET A 45 24.82 -18.58 28.13
N ILE A 46 25.26 -17.63 28.97
CA ILE A 46 24.39 -16.92 29.92
C ILE A 46 23.35 -16.11 29.15
N ASP A 47 23.78 -15.32 28.16
CA ASP A 47 22.88 -14.49 27.34
C ASP A 47 21.83 -15.34 26.60
N ALA A 48 22.25 -16.51 26.09
CA ALA A 48 21.34 -17.46 25.45
C ALA A 48 20.25 -17.99 26.40
N LEU A 49 20.55 -18.09 27.70
CA LEU A 49 19.67 -18.71 28.68
C LEU A 49 18.73 -17.69 29.35
N TRP A 50 19.22 -16.49 29.65
CA TRP A 50 18.53 -15.49 30.49
C TRP A 50 18.27 -14.12 29.82
N ALA A 51 18.72 -13.87 28.59
CA ALA A 51 18.64 -12.53 27.98
C ALA A 51 19.19 -11.44 28.92
N ASP A 52 18.36 -10.52 29.42
CA ASP A 52 18.82 -9.30 30.11
C ASP A 52 18.91 -9.40 31.64
N GLU A 53 18.39 -10.47 32.27
CA GLU A 53 18.38 -10.62 33.75
C GLU A 53 19.01 -11.94 34.22
N PRO A 54 20.35 -12.09 34.14
CA PRO A 54 21.03 -13.28 34.64
C PRO A 54 21.11 -13.29 36.18
N PRO A 55 20.86 -14.43 36.85
CA PRO A 55 21.04 -14.53 38.28
C PRO A 55 22.54 -14.50 38.65
N ALA A 56 22.88 -14.09 39.88
CA ALA A 56 24.26 -14.11 40.38
C ALA A 56 24.95 -15.51 40.29
N THR A 57 24.16 -16.58 40.18
CA THR A 57 24.63 -17.96 40.02
C THR A 57 24.67 -18.45 38.57
N ALA A 58 24.53 -17.56 37.57
CA ALA A 58 24.40 -17.91 36.15
C ALA A 58 25.52 -18.84 35.63
N VAL A 59 26.79 -18.55 35.95
CA VAL A 59 27.94 -19.40 35.56
C VAL A 59 27.78 -20.84 36.08
N LYS A 60 27.39 -21.00 37.35
CA LYS A 60 27.14 -22.33 37.95
C LYS A 60 25.96 -23.02 37.27
N GLN A 61 24.91 -22.28 36.96
CA GLN A 61 23.73 -22.82 36.28
C GLN A 61 24.03 -23.23 34.82
N VAL A 62 24.91 -22.52 34.09
CA VAL A 62 25.40 -22.94 32.77
C VAL A 62 26.15 -24.26 32.87
N ARG A 63 27.08 -24.40 33.83
CA ARG A 63 27.81 -25.66 34.07
C ARG A 63 26.85 -26.83 34.34
N ASN A 64 25.85 -26.62 35.20
CA ASN A 64 24.83 -27.62 35.50
C ASN A 64 23.99 -27.98 34.27
N CYS A 65 23.63 -26.97 33.46
CA CYS A 65 22.88 -27.17 32.22
C CYS A 65 23.68 -28.03 31.21
N VAL A 66 24.96 -27.71 31.01
CA VAL A 66 25.85 -28.49 30.14
C VAL A 66 26.04 -29.90 30.67
N SER A 67 26.24 -30.08 31.98
CA SER A 67 26.34 -31.42 32.58
C SER A 67 25.07 -32.24 32.34
N ALA A 68 23.90 -31.62 32.48
CA ALA A 68 22.62 -32.29 32.22
C ALA A 68 22.43 -32.61 30.73
N LEU A 69 22.86 -31.73 29.83
CA LEU A 69 22.88 -31.98 28.39
C LEU A 69 23.79 -33.17 28.04
N ARG A 70 25.01 -33.22 28.59
CA ARG A 70 25.93 -34.36 28.38
C ARG A 70 25.29 -35.68 28.80
N ALA A 71 24.70 -35.72 29.99
CA ALA A 71 24.01 -36.91 30.49
C ALA A 71 22.83 -37.33 29.59
N ARG A 72 22.03 -36.36 29.11
CA ARG A 72 20.88 -36.61 28.23
C ARG A 72 21.25 -37.06 26.83
N LEU A 73 22.41 -36.64 26.33
CA LEU A 73 22.91 -37.01 25.01
C LEU A 73 23.72 -38.33 25.04
N GLY A 74 23.95 -38.92 26.21
CA GLY A 74 24.69 -40.19 26.35
C GLY A 74 26.12 -40.07 25.80
N ASP A 75 26.57 -41.07 25.04
CA ASP A 75 27.92 -41.08 24.43
C ASP A 75 28.16 -39.88 23.49
N ALA A 76 27.10 -39.36 22.85
CA ALA A 76 27.20 -38.15 22.04
C ALA A 76 27.37 -36.87 22.88
N GLY A 77 27.06 -36.93 24.18
CA GLY A 77 27.35 -35.86 25.13
C GLY A 77 28.85 -35.59 25.28
N ALA A 78 29.71 -36.59 25.04
CA ALA A 78 31.16 -36.42 25.01
C ALA A 78 31.63 -35.44 23.90
N ALA A 79 30.78 -35.20 22.89
CA ALA A 79 31.05 -34.23 21.84
C ALA A 79 30.93 -32.76 22.30
N ILE A 80 30.27 -32.51 23.45
CA ILE A 80 30.30 -31.20 24.11
C ILE A 80 31.55 -31.12 24.96
N VAL A 81 32.59 -30.48 24.43
CA VAL A 81 33.89 -30.34 25.08
C VAL A 81 33.96 -28.99 25.80
N THR A 82 34.50 -28.99 27.01
CA THR A 82 34.89 -27.74 27.68
C THR A 82 36.21 -27.31 27.09
N ASP A 83 36.24 -26.12 26.49
CA ASP A 83 37.37 -25.65 25.67
C ASP A 83 37.65 -24.18 26.03
N GLY A 84 38.73 -23.97 26.80
CA GLY A 84 39.09 -22.67 27.35
C GLY A 84 37.97 -22.02 28.19
N PRO A 85 37.59 -20.76 27.91
CA PRO A 85 36.58 -20.03 28.68
C PRO A 85 35.13 -20.44 28.32
N GLY A 86 34.92 -21.54 27.60
CA GLY A 86 33.61 -21.86 27.04
C GLY A 86 33.40 -23.34 26.75
N TYR A 87 32.44 -23.57 25.87
CA TYR A 87 32.05 -24.90 25.42
C TYR A 87 32.03 -24.96 23.90
N ARG A 88 32.45 -26.10 23.35
CA ARG A 88 32.41 -26.40 21.92
C ARG A 88 31.62 -27.69 21.73
N LEU A 89 30.67 -27.68 20.81
CA LEU A 89 30.05 -28.92 20.34
C LEU A 89 30.73 -29.35 19.04
N ARG A 90 31.35 -30.54 19.06
CA ARG A 90 31.89 -31.18 17.86
C ARG A 90 30.77 -31.96 17.18
N VAL A 91 30.48 -31.63 15.94
CA VAL A 91 29.53 -32.36 15.10
C VAL A 91 30.25 -32.79 13.83
N GLY A 92 29.99 -34.01 13.34
CA GLY A 92 30.45 -34.41 12.02
C GLY A 92 29.66 -33.68 10.92
N ASP A 93 30.21 -33.66 9.71
CA ASP A 93 29.63 -32.95 8.56
C ASP A 93 28.25 -33.49 8.10
N GLY A 94 27.84 -34.65 8.61
CA GLY A 94 26.51 -35.26 8.38
C GLY A 94 25.58 -35.23 9.59
N ASP A 95 26.05 -34.77 10.74
CA ASP A 95 25.32 -34.85 12.01
C ASP A 95 24.40 -33.64 12.25
N LEU A 96 24.60 -32.53 11.55
CA LEU A 96 23.81 -31.30 11.70
C LEU A 96 23.20 -30.89 10.36
N ASP A 97 21.87 -30.77 10.31
CA ASP A 97 21.12 -30.44 9.08
C ASP A 97 21.55 -29.11 8.44
N SER A 98 21.92 -28.08 9.21
CA SER A 98 22.45 -26.82 8.66
C SER A 98 23.81 -26.97 7.96
N LEU A 99 24.66 -27.89 8.40
CA LEU A 99 25.92 -28.21 7.72
C LEU A 99 25.67 -29.00 6.43
N VAL A 100 24.74 -29.96 6.49
CA VAL A 100 24.32 -30.75 5.32
C VAL A 100 23.69 -29.85 4.26
N PHE A 101 22.80 -28.93 4.67
CA PHE A 101 22.21 -27.92 3.78
C PHE A 101 23.29 -27.07 3.10
N ARG A 102 24.25 -26.53 3.86
CA ARG A 102 25.34 -25.73 3.30
C ARG A 102 26.19 -26.52 2.30
N ARG A 103 26.39 -27.83 2.54
CA ARG A 103 27.08 -28.71 1.59
C ARG A 103 26.29 -28.86 0.30
N HIS A 104 24.98 -29.10 0.37
CA HIS A 104 24.11 -29.16 -0.81
C HIS A 104 24.17 -27.84 -1.60
N VAL A 105 24.06 -26.68 -0.96
CA VAL A 105 24.18 -25.37 -1.63
C VAL A 105 25.54 -25.21 -2.32
N THR A 106 26.63 -25.64 -1.66
CA THR A 106 27.98 -25.56 -2.22
C THR A 106 28.16 -26.48 -3.43
N ALA A 107 27.69 -27.73 -3.32
CA ALA A 107 27.72 -28.71 -4.40
C ALA A 107 26.88 -28.25 -5.60
N ALA A 108 25.66 -27.74 -5.35
CA ALA A 108 24.79 -27.20 -6.38
C ALA A 108 25.44 -26.04 -7.14
N ARG A 109 26.08 -25.10 -6.43
CA ARG A 109 26.84 -24.00 -7.08
C ARG A 109 28.00 -24.52 -7.93
N ALA A 110 28.72 -25.53 -7.46
CA ALA A 110 29.83 -26.14 -8.22
C ALA A 110 29.33 -26.83 -9.50
N LEU A 111 28.22 -27.56 -9.43
CA LEU A 111 27.57 -28.18 -10.58
C LEU A 111 27.08 -27.14 -11.59
N ALA A 112 26.44 -26.06 -11.10
CA ALA A 112 26.00 -24.96 -11.95
C ALA A 112 27.17 -24.24 -12.65
N GLY A 113 28.31 -24.08 -11.96
CA GLY A 113 29.54 -23.54 -12.53
C GLY A 113 30.15 -24.42 -13.64
N GLN A 114 29.87 -25.73 -13.61
CA GLN A 114 30.22 -26.68 -14.67
C GLN A 114 29.16 -26.75 -15.79
N GLY A 115 28.10 -25.94 -15.73
CA GLY A 115 26.98 -25.98 -16.67
C GLY A 115 25.99 -27.12 -16.46
N LYS A 116 26.16 -27.96 -15.42
CA LYS A 116 25.28 -29.08 -15.09
C LYS A 116 24.07 -28.59 -14.28
N LEU A 117 23.19 -27.85 -14.95
CA LEU A 117 22.08 -27.17 -14.29
C LEU A 117 21.02 -28.12 -13.73
N VAL A 118 20.76 -29.26 -14.39
CA VAL A 118 19.81 -30.28 -13.89
C VAL A 118 20.29 -30.83 -12.55
N ASP A 119 21.52 -31.33 -12.50
CA ASP A 119 22.14 -31.83 -11.27
C ASP A 119 22.18 -30.75 -10.18
N ALA A 120 22.46 -29.49 -10.54
CA ALA A 120 22.47 -28.38 -9.59
C ALA A 120 21.08 -28.11 -8.98
N VAL A 121 20.01 -28.20 -9.78
CA VAL A 121 18.63 -28.03 -9.31
C VAL A 121 18.19 -29.21 -8.42
N GLU A 122 18.59 -30.44 -8.75
CA GLU A 122 18.32 -31.59 -7.88
C GLU A 122 19.03 -31.44 -6.53
N GLU A 123 20.29 -31.01 -6.55
CA GLU A 123 21.11 -30.86 -5.36
C GLU A 123 20.59 -29.73 -4.44
N ILE A 124 20.18 -28.58 -5.00
CA ILE A 124 19.59 -27.49 -4.20
C ILE A 124 18.23 -27.88 -3.62
N ARG A 125 17.40 -28.62 -4.37
CA ARG A 125 16.12 -29.17 -3.88
C ARG A 125 16.33 -30.15 -2.72
N ALA A 126 17.35 -31.01 -2.79
CA ALA A 126 17.73 -31.91 -1.70
C ALA A 126 18.11 -31.14 -0.42
N GLY A 127 18.86 -30.04 -0.57
CA GLY A 127 19.16 -29.14 0.53
C GLY A 127 17.92 -28.46 1.12
N LEU A 128 17.05 -27.89 0.28
CA LEU A 128 15.82 -27.21 0.69
C LEU A 128 14.84 -28.16 1.40
N ALA A 129 14.80 -29.45 1.01
CA ALA A 129 13.97 -30.47 1.65
C ALA A 129 14.34 -30.77 3.12
N LEU A 130 15.50 -30.32 3.60
CA LEU A 130 15.89 -30.43 5.01
C LEU A 130 15.11 -29.48 5.92
N TRP A 131 14.59 -28.39 5.36
CA TRP A 131 13.85 -27.35 6.07
C TRP A 131 12.44 -27.80 6.41
N ARG A 132 12.04 -27.63 7.68
CA ARG A 132 10.71 -28.03 8.19
C ARG A 132 9.91 -26.84 8.72
N GLY A 133 10.43 -25.63 8.53
CA GLY A 133 9.91 -24.38 9.07
C GLY A 133 11.06 -23.39 9.30
N PRO A 134 10.79 -22.22 9.92
CA PRO A 134 11.82 -21.27 10.33
C PRO A 134 12.88 -21.92 11.23
N ALA A 135 14.12 -21.45 11.14
CA ALA A 135 15.20 -21.97 11.96
C ALA A 135 14.88 -21.82 13.46
N LEU A 136 15.04 -22.90 14.22
CA LEU A 136 14.71 -22.98 15.65
C LEU A 136 13.26 -22.59 15.99
N ASP A 137 12.30 -22.88 15.11
CA ASP A 137 10.89 -22.55 15.32
C ASP A 137 10.36 -23.08 16.68
N GLY A 138 9.60 -22.23 17.37
CA GLY A 138 9.09 -22.45 18.72
C GLY A 138 10.08 -22.17 19.86
N LEU A 139 11.37 -21.96 19.59
CA LEU A 139 12.36 -21.66 20.63
C LEU A 139 12.45 -20.15 20.91
N ARG A 140 11.83 -19.69 22.00
CA ARG A 140 11.91 -18.29 22.42
C ARG A 140 13.28 -17.99 23.04
N ALA A 141 14.18 -17.38 22.27
CA ALA A 141 15.46 -16.82 22.76
C ALA A 141 15.89 -15.63 21.90
N THR A 142 15.72 -14.41 22.42
CA THR A 142 16.01 -13.15 21.71
C THR A 142 17.47 -13.07 21.23
N THR A 143 18.41 -13.53 22.05
CA THR A 143 19.86 -13.51 21.75
C THR A 143 20.27 -14.51 20.67
N LEU A 144 19.44 -15.52 20.37
CA LEU A 144 19.67 -16.47 19.28
C LEU A 144 18.96 -16.08 17.98
N ALA A 145 17.97 -15.17 18.05
CA ALA A 145 17.12 -14.80 16.93
C ALA A 145 17.91 -14.29 15.72
N GLY A 146 18.95 -13.47 15.93
CA GLY A 146 19.79 -12.98 14.83
C GLY A 146 20.51 -14.09 14.07
N ARG A 147 20.99 -15.13 14.75
CA ARG A 147 21.66 -16.27 14.09
C ARG A 147 20.68 -17.24 13.42
N ALA A 148 19.50 -17.42 14.01
CA ALA A 148 18.42 -18.16 13.37
C ALA A 148 17.98 -17.46 12.07
N ALA A 149 17.78 -16.13 12.13
CA ALA A 149 17.45 -15.32 10.96
C ALA A 149 18.52 -15.42 9.86
N LEU A 150 19.82 -15.47 10.20
CA LEU A 150 20.87 -15.71 9.19
C LEU A 150 20.73 -17.05 8.47
N LEU A 151 20.25 -18.10 9.14
CA LEU A 151 19.95 -19.37 8.47
C LEU A 151 18.73 -19.23 7.56
N ASP A 152 17.67 -18.56 8.03
CA ASP A 152 16.47 -18.31 7.22
C ASP A 152 16.79 -17.48 5.96
N GLU A 153 17.70 -16.51 6.07
CA GLU A 153 18.24 -15.77 4.92
C GLU A 153 19.00 -16.68 3.96
N GLN A 154 19.82 -17.61 4.46
CA GLN A 154 20.50 -18.60 3.61
C GLN A 154 19.51 -19.55 2.89
N ARG A 155 18.39 -19.89 3.53
CA ARG A 155 17.30 -20.65 2.88
C ARG A 155 16.75 -19.86 1.71
N ALA A 156 16.44 -18.59 1.95
CA ALA A 156 15.83 -17.72 0.98
C ALA A 156 16.76 -17.50 -0.23
N ASP A 157 18.05 -17.29 -0.01
CA ASP A 157 19.06 -17.21 -1.07
C ASP A 157 19.15 -18.51 -1.90
N ALA A 158 19.00 -19.68 -1.25
CA ALA A 158 19.01 -20.98 -1.93
C ALA A 158 17.77 -21.18 -2.82
N VAL A 159 16.59 -20.71 -2.39
CA VAL A 159 15.36 -20.70 -3.21
C VAL A 159 15.57 -19.84 -4.45
N GLU A 160 16.11 -18.62 -4.30
CA GLU A 160 16.37 -17.71 -5.42
C GLU A 160 17.38 -18.28 -6.42
N LEU A 161 18.44 -18.94 -5.94
CA LEU A 161 19.40 -19.64 -6.80
C LEU A 161 18.77 -20.77 -7.58
N GLY A 162 18.00 -21.63 -6.90
CA GLY A 162 17.30 -22.75 -7.53
C GLY A 162 16.34 -22.28 -8.61
N ALA A 163 15.52 -21.28 -8.31
CA ALA A 163 14.60 -20.68 -9.27
C ALA A 163 15.34 -20.05 -10.47
N GLY A 164 16.47 -19.37 -10.23
CA GLY A 164 17.31 -18.84 -11.29
C GLY A 164 17.84 -19.92 -12.25
N TRP A 165 18.23 -21.10 -11.75
CA TRP A 165 18.66 -22.22 -12.58
C TRP A 165 17.50 -22.91 -13.30
N GLN A 166 16.37 -23.11 -12.63
CA GLN A 166 15.13 -23.65 -13.24
C GLN A 166 14.66 -22.79 -14.42
N LEU A 167 14.70 -21.45 -14.30
CA LEU A 167 14.36 -20.55 -15.42
C LEU A 167 15.30 -20.67 -16.63
N ARG A 168 16.56 -21.03 -16.40
CA ARG A 168 17.54 -21.30 -17.48
C ARG A 168 17.28 -22.65 -18.14
N LEU A 169 16.76 -23.63 -17.40
CA LEU A 169 16.30 -24.92 -17.91
C LEU A 169 14.93 -24.84 -18.62
N GLY A 170 14.20 -23.75 -18.44
CA GLY A 170 12.86 -23.57 -19.00
C GLY A 170 11.72 -24.12 -18.15
N GLU A 171 11.99 -24.50 -16.89
CA GLU A 171 11.00 -25.01 -15.94
C GLU A 171 10.13 -23.88 -15.34
N THR A 172 9.48 -23.06 -16.17
CA THR A 172 8.80 -21.83 -15.74
C THR A 172 7.61 -22.07 -14.83
N GLY A 173 6.79 -23.10 -15.08
CA GLY A 173 5.59 -23.36 -14.30
C GLY A 173 5.87 -23.75 -12.85
N GLU A 174 6.93 -24.53 -12.63
CA GLU A 174 7.37 -24.89 -11.28
C GLU A 174 7.89 -23.66 -10.53
N VAL A 175 8.66 -22.79 -11.21
CA VAL A 175 9.16 -21.53 -10.65
C VAL A 175 8.00 -20.60 -10.26
N VAL A 176 6.97 -20.45 -11.11
CA VAL A 176 5.80 -19.62 -10.78
C VAL A 176 5.12 -20.14 -9.52
N ARG A 177 4.88 -21.45 -9.44
CA ARG A 177 4.20 -22.09 -8.29
C ARG A 177 5.01 -21.92 -7.00
N GLU A 178 6.31 -22.16 -7.05
CA GLU A 178 7.20 -22.07 -5.88
C GLU A 178 7.37 -20.61 -5.42
N LEU A 179 7.66 -19.69 -6.33
CA LEU A 179 7.94 -18.30 -5.99
C LEU A 179 6.70 -17.49 -5.61
N THR A 180 5.49 -17.87 -6.05
CA THR A 180 4.26 -17.16 -5.65
C THR A 180 4.04 -17.23 -4.13
N ALA A 181 4.17 -18.43 -3.54
CA ALA A 181 4.06 -18.59 -2.09
C ALA A 181 5.22 -17.92 -1.36
N PHE A 182 6.44 -18.07 -1.90
CA PHE A 182 7.64 -17.49 -1.31
C PHE A 182 7.63 -15.95 -1.28
N CYS A 183 7.14 -15.29 -2.34
CA CYS A 183 7.01 -13.83 -2.36
C CYS A 183 5.94 -13.32 -1.37
N ALA A 184 4.93 -14.13 -1.06
CA ALA A 184 3.96 -13.79 -0.02
C ALA A 184 4.56 -13.86 1.39
N GLU A 185 5.49 -14.80 1.63
CA GLU A 185 6.25 -14.94 2.88
C GLU A 185 7.38 -13.90 3.01
N HIS A 186 7.97 -13.49 1.88
CA HIS A 186 9.09 -12.56 1.80
C HIS A 186 8.74 -11.34 0.93
N PRO A 187 7.86 -10.45 1.43
CA PRO A 187 7.16 -9.47 0.61
C PRO A 187 8.04 -8.32 0.08
N THR A 188 9.24 -8.12 0.64
CA THR A 188 10.20 -7.09 0.26
C THR A 188 11.43 -7.65 -0.46
N ARG A 189 11.48 -8.96 -0.74
CA ARG A 189 12.64 -9.62 -1.36
C ARG A 189 12.61 -9.43 -2.89
N GLU A 190 13.31 -8.40 -3.35
CA GLU A 190 13.23 -7.94 -4.75
C GLU A 190 13.67 -8.99 -5.78
N LEU A 191 14.70 -9.79 -5.48
CA LEU A 191 15.20 -10.81 -6.40
C LEU A 191 14.19 -11.94 -6.64
N ALA A 192 13.53 -12.43 -5.59
CA ALA A 192 12.45 -13.41 -5.74
C ALA A 192 11.31 -12.88 -6.63
N HIS A 193 10.91 -11.62 -6.44
CA HIS A 193 9.90 -10.99 -7.27
C HIS A 193 10.37 -10.86 -8.73
N LEU A 194 11.63 -10.50 -8.95
CA LEU A 194 12.25 -10.46 -10.28
C LEU A 194 12.18 -11.82 -10.98
N LEU A 195 12.54 -12.89 -10.29
CA LEU A 195 12.53 -14.25 -10.85
C LEU A 195 11.10 -14.69 -11.19
N LEU A 196 10.13 -14.37 -10.33
CA LEU A 196 8.71 -14.64 -10.59
C LEU A 196 8.18 -13.85 -11.79
N MET A 197 8.52 -12.56 -11.90
CA MET A 197 8.15 -11.75 -13.07
C MET A 197 8.71 -12.33 -14.37
N ARG A 198 9.96 -12.79 -14.36
CA ARG A 198 10.59 -13.43 -15.53
C ARG A 198 9.92 -14.76 -15.88
N ALA A 199 9.52 -15.54 -14.87
CA ALA A 199 8.78 -16.78 -15.07
C ALA A 199 7.42 -16.51 -15.73
N LEU A 200 6.67 -15.54 -15.20
CA LEU A 200 5.37 -15.11 -15.73
C LEU A 200 5.47 -14.56 -17.15
N ALA A 201 6.48 -13.73 -17.43
CA ALA A 201 6.75 -13.19 -18.75
C ALA A 201 7.02 -14.29 -19.79
N LYS A 202 7.83 -15.30 -19.44
CA LYS A 202 8.07 -16.47 -20.31
C LYS A 202 6.82 -17.29 -20.60
N GLU A 203 5.83 -17.30 -19.69
CA GLU A 203 4.52 -17.92 -19.90
C GLU A 203 3.53 -17.02 -20.67
N GLY A 204 3.95 -15.82 -21.09
CA GLY A 204 3.08 -14.83 -21.75
C GLY A 204 2.17 -14.05 -20.78
N ARG A 205 2.37 -14.19 -19.47
CA ARG A 205 1.53 -13.60 -18.41
C ARG A 205 2.06 -12.21 -17.99
N TYR A 206 2.27 -11.34 -18.96
CA TYR A 206 2.87 -10.00 -18.77
C TYR A 206 2.08 -9.09 -17.82
N ALA A 207 0.75 -9.21 -17.81
CA ALA A 207 -0.12 -8.43 -16.91
C ALA A 207 0.10 -8.81 -15.44
N GLU A 208 0.29 -10.09 -15.16
CA GLU A 208 0.58 -10.58 -13.80
C GLU A 208 2.00 -10.18 -13.37
N ALA A 209 2.98 -10.24 -14.27
CA ALA A 209 4.33 -9.74 -14.02
C ALA A 209 4.32 -8.23 -13.69
N SER A 210 3.57 -7.42 -14.44
CA SER A 210 3.38 -6.00 -14.14
C SER A 210 2.68 -5.77 -12.81
N THR A 211 1.62 -6.51 -12.50
CA THR A 211 0.91 -6.41 -11.23
C THR A 211 1.85 -6.68 -10.05
N LEU A 212 2.72 -7.68 -10.20
CA LEU A 212 3.71 -8.04 -9.20
C LEU A 212 4.75 -6.92 -8.96
N PHE A 213 5.27 -6.31 -10.03
CA PHE A 213 6.19 -5.17 -9.94
C PHE A 213 5.59 -3.99 -9.16
N HIS A 214 4.38 -3.57 -9.53
CA HIS A 214 3.74 -2.41 -8.91
C HIS A 214 3.31 -2.69 -7.47
N GLY A 215 2.88 -3.92 -7.17
CA GLY A 215 2.62 -4.37 -5.81
C GLY A 215 3.87 -4.27 -4.93
N LEU A 216 5.01 -4.76 -5.42
CA LEU A 216 6.29 -4.65 -4.71
C LEU A 216 6.74 -3.18 -4.56
N ARG A 217 6.65 -2.36 -5.61
CA ARG A 217 7.03 -0.95 -5.55
C ARG A 217 6.25 -0.18 -4.48
N ARG A 218 4.92 -0.34 -4.44
CA ARG A 218 4.09 0.28 -3.39
C ARG A 218 4.54 -0.18 -2.02
N ARG A 219 4.76 -1.48 -1.84
CA ARG A 219 5.18 -2.03 -0.55
C ARG A 219 6.56 -1.51 -0.10
N LEU A 220 7.54 -1.44 -0.99
CA LEU A 220 8.87 -0.89 -0.65
C LEU A 220 8.78 0.59 -0.27
N ALA A 221 7.94 1.36 -0.97
CA ALA A 221 7.68 2.75 -0.62
C ALA A 221 6.97 2.88 0.75
N ASP A 222 5.92 2.08 0.98
CA ASP A 222 5.09 2.14 2.19
C ASP A 222 5.83 1.63 3.44
N GLU A 223 6.57 0.52 3.34
CA GLU A 223 7.21 -0.15 4.48
C GLU A 223 8.64 0.33 4.74
N LEU A 224 9.39 0.68 3.69
CA LEU A 224 10.82 0.99 3.77
C LEU A 224 11.18 2.41 3.30
N GLY A 225 10.25 3.13 2.66
CA GLY A 225 10.51 4.47 2.13
C GLY A 225 11.53 4.49 0.99
N VAL A 226 11.71 3.37 0.29
CA VAL A 226 12.69 3.22 -0.80
C VAL A 226 12.03 2.79 -2.10
N ASP A 227 12.62 3.19 -3.22
CA ASP A 227 12.24 2.70 -4.54
C ASP A 227 12.86 1.33 -4.85
N PRO A 228 12.25 0.54 -5.76
CA PRO A 228 12.82 -0.71 -6.25
C PRO A 228 14.21 -0.52 -6.84
N ASN A 229 15.09 -1.49 -6.64
CA ASN A 229 16.45 -1.54 -7.17
C ASN A 229 16.46 -1.28 -8.69
N PRO A 230 17.41 -0.48 -9.22
CA PRO A 230 17.57 -0.22 -10.65
C PRO A 230 17.55 -1.48 -11.54
N ASP A 231 18.13 -2.60 -11.08
CA ASP A 231 18.13 -3.85 -11.84
C ASP A 231 16.71 -4.43 -11.99
N LEU A 232 15.87 -4.29 -10.96
CA LEU A 232 14.47 -4.70 -10.98
C LEU A 232 13.65 -3.87 -11.97
N ARG A 233 13.87 -2.54 -11.97
CA ARG A 233 13.22 -1.61 -12.91
C ARG A 233 13.61 -1.92 -14.36
N ARG A 234 14.91 -2.06 -14.63
CA ARG A 234 15.42 -2.38 -15.98
C ARG A 234 14.86 -3.71 -16.49
N ARG A 235 14.83 -4.76 -15.65
CA ARG A 235 14.24 -6.04 -16.06
C ARG A 235 12.73 -5.95 -16.31
N HIS A 236 12.02 -5.13 -15.55
CA HIS A 236 10.59 -4.88 -15.81
C HIS A 236 10.39 -4.19 -17.17
N GLU A 237 11.20 -3.19 -17.50
CA GLU A 237 11.20 -2.53 -18.81
C GLU A 237 11.51 -3.51 -19.95
N GLU A 238 12.50 -4.39 -19.79
CA GLU A 238 12.83 -5.45 -20.75
C GLU A 238 11.65 -6.42 -20.95
N ILE A 239 10.99 -6.86 -19.86
CA ILE A 239 9.80 -7.73 -19.91
C ILE A 239 8.66 -7.07 -20.69
N LEU A 240 8.47 -5.75 -20.54
CA LEU A 240 7.45 -5.01 -21.29
C LEU A 240 7.81 -4.86 -22.77
N ALA A 241 9.10 -4.75 -23.11
CA ALA A 241 9.59 -4.66 -24.48
C ALA A 241 9.52 -6.01 -25.22
N GLU A 242 9.69 -7.14 -24.51
CA GLU A 242 9.62 -8.50 -25.06
C GLU A 242 8.18 -9.01 -25.29
N ALA A 243 7.17 -8.31 -24.76
CA ALA A 243 5.78 -8.67 -24.97
C ALA A 243 5.42 -8.60 -26.47
N PRO A 244 5.01 -9.71 -27.11
CA PRO A 244 4.70 -9.70 -28.54
C PRO A 244 3.54 -8.74 -28.84
N PRO A 245 3.61 -7.97 -29.94
CA PRO A 245 2.47 -7.20 -30.44
C PRO A 245 1.47 -8.20 -31.01
N GLU A 246 0.62 -8.75 -30.14
CA GLU A 246 -0.30 -9.81 -30.55
C GLU A 246 -1.40 -9.28 -31.49
N ALA A 247 -1.61 -10.08 -32.53
CA ALA A 247 -2.14 -9.73 -33.83
C ALA A 247 -3.63 -9.35 -33.85
N THR A 248 -3.92 -8.37 -34.72
CA THR A 248 -5.23 -8.01 -35.23
C THR A 248 -5.87 -9.20 -35.97
N ALA A 249 -6.94 -9.76 -35.42
CA ALA A 249 -7.87 -10.59 -36.18
C ALA A 249 -9.02 -9.70 -36.65
N ASP A 250 -9.00 -9.42 -37.96
CA ASP A 250 -10.01 -8.71 -38.73
C ASP A 250 -11.24 -9.62 -39.00
N GLY A 251 -12.42 -8.99 -39.09
CA GLY A 251 -13.62 -9.53 -39.72
C GLY A 251 -14.77 -9.97 -38.81
N GLY A 252 -15.82 -9.12 -38.67
CA GLY A 252 -17.13 -9.60 -38.20
C GLY A 252 -18.19 -8.61 -37.69
N ASP A 253 -18.45 -7.50 -38.38
CA ASP A 253 -19.73 -6.77 -38.53
C ASP A 253 -20.54 -6.17 -37.32
N THR A 254 -21.12 -5.00 -37.62
CA THR A 254 -22.24 -4.24 -36.96
C THR A 254 -21.94 -3.19 -35.85
N THR A 255 -21.82 -1.94 -36.33
CA THR A 255 -22.24 -0.61 -35.78
C THR A 255 -22.35 -0.35 -34.26
N ALA A 256 -21.56 0.64 -33.76
CA ALA A 256 -22.05 1.85 -33.03
C ALA A 256 -20.94 2.66 -32.30
N GLY A 257 -20.03 3.32 -33.02
CA GLY A 257 -19.02 4.23 -32.44
C GLY A 257 -17.61 3.64 -32.53
N THR A 258 -16.67 4.39 -33.10
CA THR A 258 -15.28 3.99 -33.31
C THR A 258 -14.72 3.42 -32.01
N GLU A 259 -14.27 2.16 -32.05
CA GLU A 259 -13.66 1.47 -30.90
C GLU A 259 -12.59 2.33 -30.18
N PRO A 260 -11.74 3.13 -30.86
CA PRO A 260 -10.79 4.03 -30.21
C PRO A 260 -11.41 5.05 -29.25
N GLU A 261 -12.55 5.67 -29.57
CA GLU A 261 -13.22 6.63 -28.69
C GLU A 261 -13.85 5.94 -27.46
N ARG A 262 -14.39 4.73 -27.63
CA ARG A 262 -14.97 3.95 -26.52
C ARG A 262 -13.92 3.35 -25.59
N HIS A 263 -12.75 2.99 -26.12
CA HIS A 263 -11.58 2.61 -25.34
C HIS A 263 -11.06 3.79 -24.52
N PHE A 264 -10.95 4.96 -25.13
CA PHE A 264 -10.43 6.15 -24.46
C PHE A 264 -11.39 6.69 -23.37
N GLY A 265 -12.71 6.67 -23.58
CA GLY A 265 -13.69 7.06 -22.55
C GLY A 265 -13.67 6.16 -21.31
N ARG A 266 -13.32 4.88 -21.47
CA ARG A 266 -13.09 3.97 -20.33
C ARG A 266 -11.87 4.38 -19.51
N ALA A 267 -10.80 4.82 -20.18
CA ALA A 267 -9.57 5.29 -19.52
C ALA A 267 -9.86 6.47 -18.57
N VAL A 268 -10.69 7.41 -19.01
CA VAL A 268 -11.12 8.57 -18.22
C VAL A 268 -11.92 8.13 -16.99
N THR A 269 -12.88 7.21 -17.18
CA THR A 269 -13.75 6.72 -16.11
C THR A 269 -12.95 5.96 -15.05
N GLU A 270 -12.08 5.04 -15.48
CA GLU A 270 -11.26 4.26 -14.56
C GLU A 270 -10.22 5.10 -13.82
N LEU A 271 -9.62 6.09 -14.49
CA LEU A 271 -8.75 7.04 -13.81
C LEU A 271 -9.52 7.78 -12.70
N ALA A 272 -10.75 8.22 -12.96
CA ALA A 272 -11.57 8.89 -11.96
C ALA A 272 -11.90 7.97 -10.76
N GLU A 273 -12.21 6.70 -11.01
CA GLU A 273 -12.46 5.71 -9.96
C GLU A 273 -11.21 5.41 -9.14
N ALA A 274 -10.07 5.19 -9.80
CA ALA A 274 -8.79 4.90 -9.17
C ALA A 274 -8.34 6.04 -8.25
N VAL A 275 -8.38 7.28 -8.76
CA VAL A 275 -8.03 8.49 -7.98
C VAL A 275 -9.01 8.69 -6.83
N THR A 276 -10.31 8.45 -7.05
CA THR A 276 -11.33 8.52 -5.99
C THR A 276 -11.04 7.54 -4.87
N TRP A 277 -10.70 6.29 -5.21
CA TRP A 277 -10.43 5.25 -4.23
C TRP A 277 -9.16 5.55 -3.43
N GLN A 278 -8.07 5.92 -4.11
CA GLN A 278 -6.79 6.29 -3.50
C GLN A 278 -6.97 7.37 -2.42
N TRP A 279 -7.59 8.50 -2.78
CA TRP A 279 -7.68 9.64 -1.86
C TRP A 279 -8.78 9.51 -0.82
N ARG A 280 -9.83 8.70 -1.08
CA ARG A 280 -10.84 8.38 -0.04
C ARG A 280 -10.24 7.54 1.07
N ALA A 281 -9.45 6.52 0.73
CA ALA A 281 -8.77 5.71 1.74
C ALA A 281 -7.86 6.57 2.62
N GLU A 282 -7.10 7.48 2.02
CA GLU A 282 -6.24 8.40 2.76
C GLU A 282 -7.02 9.41 3.63
N ALA A 283 -8.09 10.00 3.08
CA ALA A 283 -8.96 10.88 3.85
C ALA A 283 -9.66 10.14 5.00
N GLU A 284 -10.02 8.87 4.81
CA GLU A 284 -10.65 8.02 5.82
C GLU A 284 -9.68 7.67 6.94
N LEU A 285 -8.45 7.25 6.62
CA LEU A 285 -7.39 7.04 7.61
C LEU A 285 -7.14 8.28 8.47
N ARG A 286 -7.15 9.47 7.83
CA ARG A 286 -7.00 10.76 8.50
C ARG A 286 -8.22 11.16 9.35
N SER A 287 -9.43 10.74 8.99
CA SER A 287 -10.69 11.12 9.67
C SER A 287 -11.18 10.13 10.73
N GLN A 288 -10.82 8.85 10.65
CA GLN A 288 -11.07 7.85 11.70
C GLN A 288 -10.48 8.27 13.06
N HIS A 289 -9.45 9.11 13.05
CA HIS A 289 -8.65 9.47 14.22
C HIS A 289 -8.74 10.96 14.62
N ARG A 290 -9.54 11.78 13.90
CA ARG A 290 -9.71 13.22 14.15
C ARG A 290 -11.21 13.58 14.22
N PRO A 291 -11.62 14.62 14.98
CA PRO A 291 -12.92 15.26 14.74
C PRO A 291 -12.96 15.82 13.30
N ARG A 292 -14.11 16.33 12.83
CA ARG A 292 -14.22 17.02 11.53
C ARG A 292 -13.02 17.97 11.31
N PRO A 293 -12.47 18.07 10.08
CA PRO A 293 -11.34 18.94 9.78
C PRO A 293 -11.58 20.34 10.34
N ILE A 294 -10.53 20.98 10.86
CA ILE A 294 -10.62 22.39 11.25
C ILE A 294 -11.07 23.22 10.05
N ALA A 295 -11.90 24.23 10.28
CA ALA A 295 -12.40 25.08 9.22
C ALA A 295 -11.22 25.77 8.53
N LEU A 296 -11.03 25.49 7.24
CA LEU A 296 -10.07 26.19 6.39
C LEU A 296 -10.83 27.28 5.64
N ARG A 297 -10.55 28.53 5.96
CA ARG A 297 -11.10 29.71 5.27
C ARG A 297 -10.07 30.24 4.29
N TRP A 298 -10.55 30.93 3.27
CA TRP A 298 -9.69 31.58 2.29
C TRP A 298 -10.30 32.87 1.79
N SER A 299 -9.43 33.78 1.35
CA SER A 299 -9.82 35.03 0.69
C SER A 299 -8.94 35.31 -0.51
N ALA A 300 -9.52 35.89 -1.55
CA ALA A 300 -8.78 36.28 -2.75
C ALA A 300 -7.75 37.36 -2.44
N VAL A 301 -6.57 37.21 -3.01
CA VAL A 301 -5.55 38.26 -3.06
C VAL A 301 -6.00 39.28 -4.11
N PRO A 302 -6.11 40.58 -3.78
CA PRO A 302 -6.57 41.60 -4.72
C PRO A 302 -5.74 41.62 -6.00
N ARG A 303 -6.39 41.46 -7.15
CA ARG A 303 -5.82 41.61 -8.49
C ARG A 303 -6.71 42.52 -9.35
N PRO A 304 -6.13 43.34 -10.25
CA PRO A 304 -6.93 44.18 -11.15
C PRO A 304 -7.94 43.35 -11.95
N GLY A 305 -9.22 43.77 -11.94
CA GLY A 305 -10.28 43.10 -12.70
C GLY A 305 -10.86 41.83 -12.09
N GLN A 306 -10.41 41.40 -10.90
CA GLN A 306 -10.98 40.25 -10.19
C GLN A 306 -11.87 40.71 -9.02
N PRO A 307 -13.08 40.16 -8.86
CA PRO A 307 -13.95 40.50 -7.74
C PRO A 307 -13.38 39.96 -6.42
N PRO A 308 -13.71 40.57 -5.27
CA PRO A 308 -13.37 40.00 -3.98
C PRO A 308 -14.11 38.67 -3.79
N LEU A 309 -13.36 37.58 -3.62
CA LEU A 309 -13.88 36.24 -3.34
C LEU A 309 -13.43 35.80 -1.95
N ARG A 310 -14.31 35.14 -1.21
CA ARG A 310 -14.02 34.50 0.07
C ARG A 310 -14.84 33.23 0.19
N GLY A 311 -14.33 32.27 0.95
CA GLY A 311 -15.03 31.03 1.21
C GLY A 311 -14.33 30.15 2.23
N ASP A 312 -14.75 28.90 2.27
CA ASP A 312 -14.21 27.86 3.13
C ASP A 312 -13.93 26.55 2.38
N LEU A 313 -13.55 25.50 3.11
CA LEU A 313 -13.26 24.20 2.52
C LEU A 313 -14.49 23.54 1.85
N GLY A 314 -15.70 23.91 2.24
CA GLY A 314 -16.94 23.35 1.72
C GLY A 314 -17.36 23.95 0.39
N ASP A 315 -17.01 25.21 0.14
CA ASP A 315 -17.41 25.93 -1.08
C ASP A 315 -16.31 26.01 -2.16
N VAL A 316 -15.06 25.70 -1.81
CA VAL A 316 -13.89 25.86 -2.71
C VAL A 316 -14.05 25.17 -4.07
N ALA A 317 -14.63 23.96 -4.13
CA ALA A 317 -14.88 23.27 -5.39
C ALA A 317 -15.94 23.99 -6.26
N GLY A 318 -16.98 24.52 -5.62
CA GLY A 318 -18.02 25.30 -6.29
C GLY A 318 -17.48 26.64 -6.79
N THR A 319 -16.64 27.32 -5.99
CA THR A 319 -15.94 28.52 -6.43
C THR A 319 -15.03 28.24 -7.61
N PHE A 320 -14.22 27.18 -7.54
CA PHE A 320 -13.32 26.78 -8.64
C PHE A 320 -14.08 26.56 -9.95
N ALA A 321 -15.20 25.83 -9.90
CA ALA A 321 -16.03 25.57 -11.07
C ALA A 321 -16.71 26.84 -11.65
N ALA A 322 -16.88 27.88 -10.83
CA ALA A 322 -17.47 29.16 -11.24
C ALA A 322 -16.44 30.19 -11.72
N LEU A 323 -15.14 29.88 -11.67
CA LEU A 323 -14.11 30.82 -12.12
C LEU A 323 -14.19 31.03 -13.65
N PRO A 324 -14.03 32.28 -14.15
CA PRO A 324 -13.98 32.55 -15.58
C PRO A 324 -12.83 31.82 -16.29
N VAL A 325 -11.71 31.68 -15.57
CA VAL A 325 -10.57 30.84 -15.96
C VAL A 325 -10.38 29.83 -14.83
N PRO A 326 -10.44 28.51 -15.08
CA PRO A 326 -10.38 27.47 -14.05
C PRO A 326 -8.95 27.24 -13.54
N GLN A 327 -8.27 28.32 -13.16
CA GLN A 327 -6.91 28.36 -12.63
C GLN A 327 -6.94 28.98 -11.24
N LEU A 328 -6.51 28.21 -10.24
CA LEU A 328 -6.52 28.60 -8.83
C LEU A 328 -5.14 28.40 -8.22
N VAL A 329 -4.58 29.47 -7.66
CA VAL A 329 -3.36 29.41 -6.83
C VAL A 329 -3.77 29.57 -5.37
N VAL A 330 -3.46 28.58 -4.54
CA VAL A 330 -3.74 28.56 -3.11
C VAL A 330 -2.46 28.84 -2.34
N LEU A 331 -2.40 30.03 -1.75
CA LEU A 331 -1.30 30.48 -0.91
C LEU A 331 -1.57 30.23 0.56
N GLY A 332 -0.53 29.98 1.33
CA GLY A 332 -0.65 29.99 2.79
C GLY A 332 0.64 29.62 3.49
N ASP A 333 0.73 29.98 4.76
CA ASP A 333 1.95 29.79 5.55
C ASP A 333 2.21 28.31 5.89
N PRO A 334 3.38 27.95 6.41
CA PRO A 334 3.65 26.58 6.86
C PRO A 334 2.57 26.08 7.84
N GLY A 335 2.09 24.86 7.65
CA GLY A 335 1.04 24.28 8.48
C GLY A 335 -0.37 24.87 8.30
N SER A 336 -0.59 25.78 7.35
CA SER A 336 -1.91 26.40 7.05
C SER A 336 -2.95 25.44 6.47
N GLY A 337 -2.55 24.22 6.06
CA GLY A 337 -3.46 23.22 5.53
C GLY A 337 -3.58 23.17 4.00
N LYS A 338 -2.62 23.73 3.25
CA LYS A 338 -2.57 23.69 1.76
C LYS A 338 -2.80 22.29 1.18
N SER A 339 -2.01 21.30 1.58
CA SER A 339 -2.15 19.91 1.10
C SER A 339 -3.47 19.26 1.52
N VAL A 340 -4.01 19.64 2.69
CA VAL A 340 -5.34 19.18 3.12
C VAL A 340 -6.43 19.78 2.23
N LEU A 341 -6.32 21.06 1.88
CA LEU A 341 -7.23 21.71 0.93
C LEU A 341 -7.12 21.06 -0.45
N ALA A 342 -5.91 20.85 -0.98
CA ALA A 342 -5.70 20.22 -2.29
C ALA A 342 -6.34 18.82 -2.37
N LEU A 343 -6.13 18.00 -1.33
CA LEU A 343 -6.76 16.68 -1.19
C LEU A 343 -8.29 16.76 -1.16
N MET A 344 -8.84 17.64 -0.31
CA MET A 344 -10.29 17.76 -0.14
C MET A 344 -10.97 18.36 -1.37
N LEU A 345 -10.35 19.33 -2.01
CA LEU A 345 -10.79 19.90 -3.29
C LEU A 345 -10.80 18.82 -4.37
N THR A 346 -9.74 18.01 -4.48
CA THR A 346 -9.68 16.87 -5.42
C THR A 346 -10.86 15.92 -5.22
N LEU A 347 -11.13 15.52 -3.97
CA LEU A 347 -12.25 14.65 -3.64
C LEU A 347 -13.62 15.28 -3.90
N GLN A 348 -13.79 16.58 -3.65
CA GLN A 348 -15.04 17.29 -3.94
C GLN A 348 -15.28 17.41 -5.45
N LEU A 349 -14.25 17.78 -6.22
CA LEU A 349 -14.32 17.87 -7.66
C LEU A 349 -14.65 16.51 -8.30
N LEU A 350 -14.08 15.40 -7.81
CA LEU A 350 -14.44 14.05 -8.26
C LEU A 350 -15.91 13.71 -8.00
N ARG A 351 -16.48 14.18 -6.88
CA ARG A 351 -17.88 13.92 -6.52
C ARG A 351 -18.87 14.66 -7.42
N THR A 352 -18.51 15.86 -7.88
CA THR A 352 -19.39 16.72 -8.70
C THR A 352 -19.01 16.71 -10.18
N ARG A 353 -18.02 15.90 -10.57
CA ARG A 353 -17.51 15.79 -11.94
C ARG A 353 -18.58 15.28 -12.89
N ALA A 354 -18.72 15.91 -14.06
CA ALA A 354 -19.47 15.32 -15.17
C ALA A 354 -18.74 14.06 -15.71
N PRO A 355 -19.44 13.03 -16.22
CA PRO A 355 -18.82 11.80 -16.71
C PRO A 355 -17.66 12.02 -17.71
N ASP A 356 -17.76 13.05 -18.56
CA ASP A 356 -16.76 13.38 -19.58
C ASP A 356 -15.84 14.55 -19.19
N GLY A 357 -15.99 15.10 -17.98
CA GLY A 357 -15.19 16.24 -17.50
C GLY A 357 -13.72 15.87 -17.22
N PRO A 358 -12.83 16.83 -16.96
CA PRO A 358 -11.46 16.51 -16.55
C PRO A 358 -11.44 15.80 -15.20
N VAL A 359 -10.56 14.81 -15.05
CA VAL A 359 -10.31 14.10 -13.79
C VAL A 359 -9.29 14.89 -12.98
N PRO A 360 -9.62 15.40 -11.77
CA PRO A 360 -8.64 16.07 -10.92
C PRO A 360 -7.64 15.04 -10.38
N VAL A 361 -6.34 15.33 -10.54
CA VAL A 361 -5.25 14.43 -10.13
C VAL A 361 -4.28 15.23 -9.26
N LEU A 362 -4.12 14.81 -8.01
CA LEU A 362 -3.20 15.42 -7.05
C LEU A 362 -1.76 14.94 -7.32
N LEU A 363 -0.87 15.88 -7.67
CA LEU A 363 0.52 15.62 -8.05
C LEU A 363 1.46 16.46 -7.19
N SER A 364 2.50 15.85 -6.62
CA SER A 364 3.54 16.56 -5.87
C SER A 364 4.58 17.18 -6.82
N LEU A 365 4.74 18.49 -6.74
CA LEU A 365 5.71 19.25 -7.54
C LEU A 365 7.17 18.95 -7.20
N ALA A 366 7.45 18.41 -6.01
CA ALA A 366 8.81 18.07 -5.59
C ALA A 366 9.51 17.06 -6.54
N SER A 367 8.72 16.28 -7.29
CA SER A 367 9.23 15.29 -8.26
C SER A 367 9.50 15.86 -9.66
N TRP A 368 9.14 17.11 -9.95
CA TRP A 368 9.25 17.69 -11.28
C TRP A 368 10.52 18.52 -11.44
N ASP A 369 11.28 18.27 -12.51
CA ASP A 369 12.38 19.14 -12.95
C ASP A 369 11.98 19.86 -14.26
N PRO A 370 11.59 21.14 -14.21
CA PRO A 370 11.12 21.88 -15.38
C PRO A 370 12.21 22.13 -16.43
N ARG A 371 13.50 21.97 -16.08
CA ARG A 371 14.61 22.12 -17.03
C ARG A 371 14.84 20.85 -17.86
N ARG A 372 14.35 19.71 -17.38
CA ARG A 372 14.57 18.39 -18.00
C ARG A 372 13.32 17.82 -18.63
N GLU A 373 12.15 18.12 -18.07
CA GLU A 373 10.89 17.52 -18.48
C GLU A 373 9.78 18.56 -18.63
N HIS A 374 9.11 18.52 -19.78
CA HIS A 374 7.98 19.40 -20.09
C HIS A 374 6.75 19.06 -19.23
N LEU A 375 5.95 20.08 -18.90
CA LEU A 375 4.75 19.95 -18.05
C LEU A 375 3.68 19.03 -18.64
N ASP A 376 3.66 18.78 -19.95
CA ASP A 376 2.73 17.80 -20.53
C ASP A 376 3.20 16.35 -20.38
N ARG A 377 4.53 16.15 -20.32
CA ARG A 377 5.14 14.82 -20.27
C ARG A 377 5.21 14.30 -18.83
N TRP A 378 5.54 15.18 -17.89
CA TRP A 378 5.69 14.82 -16.48
C TRP A 378 4.41 14.23 -15.87
N PRO A 379 3.22 14.88 -15.95
CA PRO A 379 1.97 14.31 -15.46
C PRO A 379 1.57 13.04 -16.19
N ALA A 380 1.86 12.92 -17.50
CA ALA A 380 1.58 11.70 -18.26
C ALA A 380 2.43 10.53 -17.75
N GLY A 381 3.71 10.78 -17.46
CA GLY A 381 4.60 9.83 -16.79
C GLY A 381 4.08 9.44 -15.41
N ARG A 382 3.71 10.44 -14.58
CA ARG A 382 3.15 10.21 -13.24
C ARG A 382 1.84 9.42 -13.29
N LEU A 383 0.94 9.69 -14.23
CA LEU A 383 -0.29 8.90 -14.44
C LEU A 383 0.02 7.48 -14.88
N ALA A 384 0.97 7.31 -15.78
CA ALA A 384 1.40 6.00 -16.25
C ALA A 384 2.06 5.20 -15.12
N ASP A 385 2.73 5.87 -14.17
CA ASP A 385 3.36 5.26 -13.01
C ASP A 385 2.33 4.96 -11.91
N ASP A 386 1.48 5.90 -11.55
CA ASP A 386 0.54 5.78 -10.43
C ASP A 386 -0.71 4.94 -10.80
N HIS A 387 -1.07 4.94 -12.09
CA HIS A 387 -2.20 4.18 -12.65
C HIS A 387 -1.74 3.33 -13.86
N PRO A 388 -0.98 2.24 -13.63
CA PRO A 388 -0.38 1.44 -14.70
C PRO A 388 -1.40 0.79 -15.64
N ALA A 389 -2.63 0.56 -15.17
CA ALA A 389 -3.74 0.07 -15.99
C ALA A 389 -3.91 0.91 -17.26
N LEU A 390 -3.73 2.24 -17.17
CA LEU A 390 -3.85 3.16 -18.31
C LEU A 390 -2.83 2.89 -19.43
N ARG A 391 -1.75 2.14 -19.17
CA ARG A 391 -0.80 1.71 -20.22
C ARG A 391 -1.35 0.59 -21.10
N ASN A 392 -2.50 0.00 -20.77
CA ASN A 392 -3.14 -1.03 -21.57
C ASN A 392 -3.67 -0.43 -22.89
N ALA A 393 -2.82 -0.45 -23.91
CA ALA A 393 -3.15 0.10 -25.22
C ALA A 393 -4.31 -0.62 -25.92
N ARG A 394 -4.63 -1.86 -25.53
CA ARG A 394 -5.80 -2.60 -26.06
C ARG A 394 -7.10 -2.06 -25.49
N GLU A 395 -7.09 -1.67 -24.24
CA GLU A 395 -8.30 -1.27 -23.50
C GLU A 395 -8.56 0.24 -23.55
N TYR A 396 -7.49 1.04 -23.60
CA TYR A 396 -7.54 2.50 -23.51
C TYR A 396 -6.96 3.22 -24.74
N GLY A 397 -6.40 2.47 -25.70
CA GLY A 397 -5.67 3.01 -26.84
C GLY A 397 -4.21 3.33 -26.52
N ARG A 398 -3.38 3.47 -27.56
CA ARG A 398 -1.95 3.77 -27.39
C ARG A 398 -1.74 5.08 -26.64
N ASP A 399 -0.79 5.05 -25.70
CA ASP A 399 -0.33 6.22 -24.96
C ASP A 399 -1.48 7.00 -24.28
N ALA A 400 -2.44 6.26 -23.70
CA ALA A 400 -3.59 6.85 -23.03
C ALA A 400 -3.21 7.89 -21.96
N PRO A 401 -2.18 7.72 -21.12
CA PRO A 401 -1.76 8.74 -20.15
C PRO A 401 -1.42 10.07 -20.81
N THR A 402 -0.62 10.06 -21.89
CA THR A 402 -0.27 11.27 -22.63
C THR A 402 -1.47 11.89 -23.32
N ARG A 403 -2.36 11.07 -23.89
CA ARG A 403 -3.60 11.55 -24.51
C ARG A 403 -4.57 12.15 -23.49
N LEU A 404 -4.64 11.61 -22.28
CA LEU A 404 -5.45 12.14 -21.18
C LEU A 404 -4.97 13.54 -20.77
N VAL A 405 -3.65 13.74 -20.68
CA VAL A 405 -3.05 15.04 -20.34
C VAL A 405 -3.18 16.04 -21.48
N LEU A 406 -2.70 15.70 -22.68
CA LEU A 406 -2.74 16.59 -23.84
C LEU A 406 -4.16 16.92 -24.29
N GLY A 407 -5.09 15.98 -24.13
CA GLY A 407 -6.51 16.14 -24.45
C GLY A 407 -7.31 16.94 -23.41
N GLY A 408 -6.68 17.37 -22.31
CA GLY A 408 -7.36 18.15 -21.26
C GLY A 408 -8.36 17.32 -20.44
N HIS A 409 -8.24 15.99 -20.43
CA HIS A 409 -9.04 15.10 -19.59
C HIS A 409 -8.50 14.99 -18.17
N VAL A 410 -7.41 15.69 -17.86
CA VAL A 410 -6.78 15.74 -16.54
C VAL A 410 -6.78 17.17 -16.06
N LEU A 411 -7.26 17.39 -14.84
CA LEU A 411 -7.11 18.62 -14.09
C LEU A 411 -5.95 18.44 -13.10
N PRO A 412 -4.75 18.98 -13.38
CA PRO A 412 -3.65 18.90 -12.44
C PRO A 412 -3.94 19.71 -11.17
N VAL A 413 -3.87 19.04 -10.02
CA VAL A 413 -3.84 19.66 -8.70
C VAL A 413 -2.41 19.52 -8.20
N LEU A 414 -1.61 20.57 -8.37
CA LEU A 414 -0.18 20.59 -8.10
C LEU A 414 0.07 21.05 -6.67
N ASP A 415 0.60 20.16 -5.83
CA ASP A 415 0.86 20.44 -4.42
C ASP A 415 2.36 20.68 -4.17
N GLY A 416 2.67 21.73 -3.41
CA GLY A 416 4.00 21.93 -2.81
C GLY A 416 5.03 22.59 -3.72
N LEU A 417 4.70 23.67 -4.44
CA LEU A 417 5.72 24.43 -5.19
C LEU A 417 6.89 24.90 -4.29
N ASP A 418 6.59 25.22 -3.03
CA ASP A 418 7.60 25.62 -2.04
C ASP A 418 8.55 24.48 -1.64
N GLU A 419 8.19 23.23 -1.88
CA GLU A 419 9.00 22.04 -1.62
C GLU A 419 10.06 21.79 -2.70
N MET A 420 9.94 22.46 -3.85
CA MET A 420 10.94 22.41 -4.90
C MET A 420 12.22 23.17 -4.50
N PRO A 421 13.40 22.74 -5.00
CA PRO A 421 14.63 23.52 -4.90
C PRO A 421 14.43 24.96 -5.38
N ALA A 422 15.01 25.91 -4.64
CA ALA A 422 14.75 27.33 -4.85
C ALA A 422 15.08 27.80 -6.28
N ASP A 423 16.13 27.25 -6.88
CA ASP A 423 16.56 27.57 -8.25
C ASP A 423 15.64 27.01 -9.34
N LEU A 424 14.79 26.02 -9.02
CA LEU A 424 13.84 25.43 -9.96
C LEU A 424 12.46 26.11 -9.93
N ARG A 425 12.10 26.83 -8.85
CA ARG A 425 10.75 27.40 -8.68
C ARG A 425 10.36 28.42 -9.75
N ALA A 426 11.28 29.31 -10.13
CA ALA A 426 11.04 30.28 -11.19
C ALA A 426 10.81 29.58 -12.54
N ALA A 427 11.68 28.63 -12.90
CA ALA A 427 11.54 27.85 -14.13
C ALA A 427 10.23 27.02 -14.16
N ALA A 428 9.80 26.49 -13.00
CA ALA A 428 8.54 25.77 -12.87
C ALA A 428 7.33 26.68 -13.11
N LEU A 429 7.32 27.88 -12.52
CA LEU A 429 6.26 28.87 -12.71
C LEU A 429 6.22 29.40 -14.15
N ASP A 430 7.37 29.62 -14.78
CA ASP A 430 7.44 30.03 -16.18
C ASP A 430 6.88 28.94 -17.12
N ALA A 431 7.26 27.67 -16.88
CA ALA A 431 6.74 26.54 -17.65
C ALA A 431 5.22 26.34 -17.44
N LEU A 432 4.74 26.56 -16.21
CA LEU A 432 3.31 26.56 -15.89
C LEU A 432 2.58 27.69 -16.64
N ASP A 433 3.07 28.92 -16.57
CA ASP A 433 2.45 30.07 -17.21
C ASP A 433 2.35 29.89 -18.74
N GLN A 434 3.42 29.42 -19.37
CA GLN A 434 3.45 29.12 -20.81
C GLN A 434 2.43 28.05 -21.21
N THR A 435 2.33 26.97 -20.43
CA THR A 435 1.41 25.85 -20.75
C THR A 435 -0.04 26.23 -20.46
N MET A 436 -0.29 27.04 -19.43
CA MET A 436 -1.62 27.43 -18.97
C MET A 436 -2.21 28.62 -19.73
N ALA A 437 -1.40 29.37 -20.48
CA ALA A 437 -1.84 30.48 -21.33
C ALA A 437 -2.93 30.08 -22.35
N VAL A 438 -3.04 28.78 -22.69
CA VAL A 438 -4.05 28.23 -23.62
C VAL A 438 -5.41 27.96 -22.93
N GLY A 439 -5.64 28.49 -21.72
CA GLY A 439 -6.92 28.39 -21.02
C GLY A 439 -7.19 27.04 -20.34
N ARG A 440 -6.14 26.26 -20.06
CA ARG A 440 -6.23 24.98 -19.35
C ARG A 440 -6.52 25.18 -17.86
N SER A 441 -7.15 24.18 -17.26
CA SER A 441 -7.49 24.19 -15.83
C SER A 441 -6.30 23.76 -14.97
N LEU A 442 -6.12 24.40 -13.82
CA LEU A 442 -5.02 24.12 -12.89
C LEU A 442 -5.40 24.48 -11.46
N VAL A 443 -4.95 23.68 -10.50
CA VAL A 443 -4.83 24.11 -9.10
C VAL A 443 -3.37 24.03 -8.70
N LEU A 444 -2.85 25.05 -8.04
CA LEU A 444 -1.47 25.11 -7.55
C LEU A 444 -1.46 25.49 -6.06
N THR A 445 -0.72 24.77 -5.22
CA THR A 445 -0.45 25.20 -3.85
C THR A 445 0.99 25.68 -3.69
N CYS A 446 1.17 26.75 -2.91
CA CYS A 446 2.49 27.28 -2.59
C CYS A 446 2.46 28.06 -1.28
N ARG A 447 3.61 28.21 -0.62
CA ARG A 447 3.74 29.20 0.46
C ARG A 447 3.69 30.63 -0.08
N SER A 448 3.13 31.52 0.75
CA SER A 448 2.91 32.92 0.39
C SER A 448 4.22 33.63 0.04
N ALA A 449 5.24 33.48 0.91
CA ALA A 449 6.51 34.20 0.76
C ALA A 449 7.29 33.77 -0.50
N GLU A 450 7.31 32.47 -0.78
CA GLU A 450 7.99 31.87 -1.92
C GLU A 450 7.33 32.27 -3.25
N TYR A 451 5.99 32.29 -3.31
CA TYR A 451 5.27 32.75 -4.49
C TYR A 451 5.45 34.27 -4.73
N GLU A 452 5.37 35.08 -3.68
CA GLU A 452 5.59 36.52 -3.74
C GLU A 452 7.04 36.86 -4.09
N GLN A 453 8.01 36.05 -3.66
CA GLN A 453 9.41 36.21 -4.06
C GLN A 453 9.57 36.04 -5.57
N VAL A 454 9.09 34.94 -6.14
CA VAL A 454 9.20 34.71 -7.59
C VAL A 454 8.45 35.81 -8.37
N THR A 455 7.29 36.23 -7.88
CA THR A 455 6.52 37.31 -8.51
C THR A 455 7.27 38.66 -8.52
N ARG A 456 8.05 38.94 -7.47
CA ARG A 456 8.90 40.15 -7.41
C ARG A 456 10.11 40.08 -8.32
N GLU A 457 10.70 38.90 -8.47
CA GLU A 457 11.93 38.67 -9.24
C GLU A 457 11.66 38.54 -10.75
N SER A 458 10.61 37.81 -11.13
CA SER A 458 10.29 37.47 -12.53
C SER A 458 9.07 38.22 -13.09
N GLY A 459 8.34 38.96 -12.26
CA GLY A 459 7.09 39.62 -12.63
C GLY A 459 5.84 38.75 -12.37
N PRO A 460 4.63 39.23 -12.73
CA PRO A 460 3.39 38.50 -12.49
C PRO A 460 3.34 37.20 -13.31
N VAL A 461 3.35 36.07 -12.60
CA VAL A 461 3.15 34.73 -13.15
C VAL A 461 1.73 34.25 -12.93
N LEU A 462 1.21 33.42 -13.85
CA LEU A 462 -0.17 32.93 -13.86
C LEU A 462 -1.16 34.10 -13.77
N GLY A 463 -1.02 35.06 -14.70
CA GLY A 463 -1.77 36.32 -14.69
C GLY A 463 -3.30 36.13 -14.76
N ALA A 464 -3.75 35.06 -15.41
CA ALA A 464 -5.16 34.70 -15.51
C ALA A 464 -5.70 33.94 -14.28
N ALA A 465 -4.81 33.40 -13.43
CA ALA A 465 -5.23 32.62 -12.28
C ALA A 465 -5.83 33.50 -11.18
N THR A 466 -6.84 32.94 -10.51
CA THR A 466 -7.35 33.48 -9.25
C THR A 466 -6.41 33.06 -8.13
N VAL A 467 -5.89 34.01 -7.37
CA VAL A 467 -5.01 33.72 -6.24
C VAL A 467 -5.79 33.88 -4.95
N VAL A 468 -5.85 32.84 -4.14
CA VAL A 468 -6.48 32.85 -2.83
C VAL A 468 -5.43 32.59 -1.75
N ARG A 469 -5.64 33.16 -0.57
CA ARG A 469 -4.81 32.93 0.60
C ARG A 469 -5.63 32.24 1.67
N LEU A 470 -5.10 31.15 2.22
CA LEU A 470 -5.64 30.50 3.41
C LEU A 470 -5.56 31.47 4.59
N GLU A 471 -6.69 31.69 5.24
CA GLU A 471 -6.77 32.56 6.40
C GLU A 471 -6.28 31.83 7.66
N PRO A 472 -5.63 32.55 8.58
CA PRO A 472 -5.27 31.98 9.88
C PRO A 472 -6.51 31.51 10.64
N VAL A 473 -6.39 30.38 11.32
CA VAL A 473 -7.43 29.81 12.18
C VAL A 473 -7.81 30.83 13.24
N THR A 474 -9.11 31.08 13.39
CA THR A 474 -9.59 31.96 14.45
C THR A 474 -9.55 31.25 15.79
N ARG A 475 -9.41 32.02 16.87
CA ARG A 475 -9.43 31.50 18.26
C ARG A 475 -10.69 30.67 18.54
N GLN A 476 -11.83 31.12 18.02
CA GLN A 476 -13.10 30.41 18.20
C GLN A 476 -13.10 29.05 17.49
N GLU A 477 -12.54 28.97 16.28
CA GLU A 477 -12.42 27.73 15.52
C GLU A 477 -11.43 26.76 16.19
N ALA A 478 -10.29 27.27 16.65
CA ALA A 478 -9.32 26.49 17.41
C ALA A 478 -9.97 25.89 18.67
N LEU A 479 -10.69 26.69 19.46
CA LEU A 479 -11.38 26.20 20.66
C LEU A 479 -12.49 25.20 20.36
N THR A 480 -13.29 25.47 19.32
CA THR A 480 -14.34 24.55 18.87
C THR A 480 -13.74 23.22 18.48
N TYR A 481 -12.62 23.24 17.74
CA TYR A 481 -11.92 22.03 17.33
C TYR A 481 -11.29 21.30 18.53
N LEU A 482 -10.62 21.99 19.45
CA LEU A 482 -9.97 21.37 20.61
C LEU A 482 -10.97 20.69 21.55
N SER A 483 -12.12 21.34 21.80
CA SER A 483 -13.18 20.81 22.67
C SER A 483 -14.14 19.82 21.98
N ALA A 484 -14.02 19.59 20.66
CA ALA A 484 -14.92 18.67 19.95
C ALA A 484 -14.76 17.22 20.47
N ARG A 485 -15.87 16.58 20.88
CA ARG A 485 -15.95 15.20 21.43
C ARG A 485 -15.55 15.02 22.90
N GLU A 486 -15.26 16.07 23.66
CA GLU A 486 -15.33 15.94 25.12
C GLU A 486 -16.81 15.76 25.50
N GLY A 487 -17.17 14.61 26.08
CA GLY A 487 -18.55 14.35 26.52
C GLY A 487 -19.01 15.35 27.59
N ALA A 488 -20.22 15.21 28.12
CA ALA A 488 -20.84 16.13 29.10
C ALA A 488 -20.15 16.25 30.48
N GLY A 489 -18.83 15.99 30.58
CA GLY A 489 -17.98 16.20 31.76
C GLY A 489 -17.17 17.52 31.72
N ARG A 490 -16.18 17.66 32.61
CA ARG A 490 -15.28 18.83 32.69
C ARG A 490 -14.50 19.00 31.37
N ASN A 491 -14.74 20.12 30.69
CA ASN A 491 -13.96 20.53 29.52
C ASN A 491 -12.50 20.79 29.95
N ARG A 492 -11.56 19.90 29.57
CA ARG A 492 -10.15 19.99 30.00
C ARG A 492 -9.43 21.18 29.36
N TRP A 493 -9.97 21.69 28.26
CA TRP A 493 -9.49 22.89 27.58
C TRP A 493 -10.02 24.18 28.19
N LEU A 494 -10.86 24.14 29.24
CA LEU A 494 -11.44 25.34 29.84
C LEU A 494 -10.39 26.39 30.27
N PRO A 495 -9.27 26.05 30.94
CA PRO A 495 -8.23 27.02 31.28
C PRO A 495 -7.60 27.68 30.05
N VAL A 496 -7.34 26.89 29.01
CA VAL A 496 -6.82 27.39 27.73
C VAL A 496 -7.84 28.30 27.04
N ALA A 497 -9.12 27.92 27.06
CA ALA A 497 -10.21 28.71 26.52
C ALA A 497 -10.39 30.05 27.24
N GLU A 498 -10.22 30.08 28.55
CA GLU A 498 -10.25 31.33 29.33
C GLU A 498 -9.07 32.23 29.00
N ARG A 499 -7.85 31.67 28.89
CA ARG A 499 -6.67 32.45 28.50
C ARG A 499 -6.83 33.05 27.10
N LEU A 500 -7.22 32.25 26.10
CA LEU A 500 -7.39 32.73 24.72
C LEU A 500 -8.51 33.78 24.56
N ARG A 501 -9.49 33.79 25.48
CA ARG A 501 -10.54 34.81 25.54
C ARG A 501 -10.05 36.11 26.19
N ARG A 502 -9.29 36.02 27.29
CA ARG A 502 -8.77 37.19 28.04
C ARG A 502 -7.61 37.87 27.31
N GLU A 503 -6.71 37.09 26.72
CA GLU A 503 -5.47 37.56 26.11
C GLU A 503 -5.43 37.14 24.63
N PRO A 504 -6.05 37.94 23.72
CA PRO A 504 -6.15 37.62 22.30
C PRO A 504 -4.80 37.44 21.60
N ASP A 505 -3.78 38.16 22.07
CA ASP A 505 -2.45 38.23 21.45
C ASP A 505 -1.39 37.43 22.21
N ALA A 506 -1.82 36.61 23.17
CA ALA A 506 -0.92 35.75 23.92
C ALA A 506 -0.08 34.85 22.99
N PRO A 507 1.15 34.49 23.38
CA PRO A 507 2.01 33.56 22.63
C PRO A 507 1.28 32.29 22.17
N LEU A 508 0.51 31.66 23.05
CA LEU A 508 -0.32 30.50 22.72
C LEU A 508 -1.38 30.80 21.65
N ALA A 509 -2.00 31.98 21.71
CA ALA A 509 -2.99 32.39 20.72
C ALA A 509 -2.36 32.58 19.34
N ARG A 510 -1.10 33.03 19.26
CA ARG A 510 -0.34 33.13 18.01
C ARG A 510 0.04 31.77 17.44
N VAL A 511 0.45 30.82 18.28
CA VAL A 511 0.81 29.45 17.85
C VAL A 511 -0.40 28.70 17.30
N LEU A 512 -1.57 28.81 17.95
CA LEU A 512 -2.80 28.12 17.55
C LEU A 512 -3.52 28.75 16.34
N ARG A 513 -2.83 29.57 15.54
CA ARG A 513 -3.38 30.18 14.31
C ARG A 513 -3.23 29.30 13.07
N THR A 514 -2.52 28.19 13.16
CA THR A 514 -2.40 27.24 12.04
C THR A 514 -3.12 25.93 12.35
N PRO A 515 -3.79 25.31 11.35
CA PRO A 515 -4.38 23.98 11.48
C PRO A 515 -3.45 22.92 12.06
N LEU A 516 -2.17 22.93 11.64
CA LEU A 516 -1.17 22.00 12.14
C LEU A 516 -0.98 22.13 13.66
N MET A 517 -0.79 23.35 14.17
CA MET A 517 -0.55 23.55 15.61
C MET A 517 -1.78 23.20 16.44
N VAL A 518 -2.98 23.48 15.94
CA VAL A 518 -4.22 23.09 16.62
C VAL A 518 -4.37 21.56 16.65
N ASP A 519 -4.05 20.87 15.56
CA ASP A 519 -4.08 19.40 15.51
C ASP A 519 -3.00 18.75 16.38
N LEU A 520 -1.79 19.31 16.42
CA LEU A 520 -0.71 18.87 17.29
C LEU A 520 -1.07 19.04 18.77
N ALA A 521 -1.60 20.21 19.16
CA ALA A 521 -2.09 20.43 20.51
C ALA A 521 -3.15 19.40 20.90
N ARG A 522 -4.13 19.13 20.03
CA ARG A 522 -5.13 18.10 20.29
C ARG A 522 -4.51 16.72 20.43
N SER A 523 -3.56 16.38 19.56
CA SER A 523 -2.91 15.07 19.51
C SER A 523 -2.05 14.82 20.76
N ALA A 524 -1.28 15.81 21.18
CA ALA A 524 -0.43 15.77 22.37
C ALA A 524 -1.24 15.55 23.65
N TYR A 525 -2.39 16.24 23.77
CA TYR A 525 -3.24 16.20 24.97
C TYR A 525 -4.42 15.21 24.86
N ARG A 526 -4.38 14.30 23.88
CA ARG A 526 -5.43 13.30 23.63
C ARG A 526 -5.60 12.32 24.79
N ARG A 527 -4.50 11.96 25.48
CA ARG A 527 -4.53 10.99 26.59
C ARG A 527 -5.14 11.62 27.85
N PRO A 528 -6.04 10.94 28.59
CA PRO A 528 -6.67 11.50 29.79
C PRO A 528 -5.70 11.93 30.90
N GLY A 529 -4.49 11.35 30.96
CA GLY A 529 -3.47 11.68 31.97
C GLY A 529 -2.53 12.85 31.63
N THR A 530 -2.80 13.59 30.57
CA THR A 530 -2.08 14.83 30.22
C THR A 530 -2.87 16.06 30.69
N ASP A 531 -2.29 17.25 30.80
CA ASP A 531 -3.06 18.47 31.12
C ASP A 531 -2.83 19.59 30.09
N PRO A 532 -3.86 19.98 29.30
CA PRO A 532 -3.74 21.10 28.36
C PRO A 532 -3.30 22.43 29.01
N ALA A 533 -3.51 22.61 30.32
CA ALA A 533 -3.05 23.81 31.04
C ALA A 533 -1.52 23.96 31.04
N GLU A 534 -0.76 22.89 30.77
CA GLU A 534 0.70 22.95 30.60
C GLU A 534 1.12 23.91 29.47
N LEU A 535 0.28 24.11 28.45
CA LEU A 535 0.52 25.06 27.36
C LEU A 535 0.52 26.53 27.83
N LEU A 536 -0.03 26.80 29.01
CA LEU A 536 -0.07 28.14 29.61
C LEU A 536 1.22 28.49 30.38
N GLY A 537 2.13 27.52 30.54
CA GLY A 537 3.35 27.69 31.35
C GLY A 537 4.52 28.39 30.65
N SER A 538 4.39 28.75 29.37
CA SER A 538 5.42 29.46 28.61
C SER A 538 4.87 30.76 28.04
N GLU A 539 5.64 31.84 28.18
CA GLU A 539 5.37 33.13 27.52
C GLU A 539 6.12 33.29 26.20
N ASP A 540 6.88 32.28 25.79
CA ASP A 540 7.52 32.25 24.48
C ASP A 540 6.73 31.36 23.50
N ALA A 541 6.42 31.92 22.33
CA ALA A 541 5.70 31.22 21.26
C ALA A 541 6.57 30.13 20.63
N GLY A 542 7.88 30.37 20.48
CA GLY A 542 8.81 29.38 19.90
C GLY A 542 8.93 28.13 20.77
N ALA A 543 9.02 28.30 22.10
CA ALA A 543 9.03 27.19 23.05
C ALA A 543 7.71 26.38 23.04
N ILE A 544 6.55 27.03 22.87
CA ILE A 544 5.27 26.34 22.75
C ILE A 544 5.21 25.55 21.44
N GLU A 545 5.61 26.17 20.32
CA GLU A 545 5.67 25.54 19.00
C GLU A 545 6.61 24.33 19.00
N GLY A 546 7.84 24.47 19.49
CA GLY A 546 8.81 23.38 19.59
C GLY A 546 8.27 22.20 20.39
N ARG A 547 7.65 22.45 21.55
CA ARG A 547 7.00 21.40 22.36
C ARG A 547 5.93 20.64 21.58
N LEU A 548 5.08 21.36 20.85
CA LEU A 548 4.02 20.74 20.05
C LEU A 548 4.60 19.91 18.90
N LEU A 549 5.66 20.39 18.24
CA LEU A 549 6.37 19.66 17.18
C LEU A 549 7.10 18.41 17.71
N ASP A 550 7.77 18.50 18.86
CA ASP A 550 8.46 17.35 19.49
C ASP A 550 7.48 16.25 19.88
N SER A 551 6.22 16.62 20.19
CA SER A 551 5.17 15.66 20.46
C SER A 551 4.75 14.87 19.20
N PHE A 552 5.08 15.32 17.98
CA PHE A 552 4.61 14.72 16.74
C PHE A 552 5.11 13.29 16.53
N VAL A 553 6.43 13.06 16.60
CA VAL A 553 7.04 11.74 16.27
C VAL A 553 6.54 10.63 17.20
N PRO A 554 6.53 10.79 18.55
CA PRO A 554 5.97 9.78 19.43
C PRO A 554 4.49 9.49 19.16
N HIS A 555 3.69 10.49 18.78
CA HIS A 555 2.27 10.31 18.51
C HIS A 555 1.97 9.80 17.09
N ALA A 556 2.86 10.01 16.14
CA ALA A 556 2.80 9.49 14.78
C ALA A 556 3.31 8.04 14.72
N CYS A 557 4.40 7.72 15.43
CA CYS A 557 5.07 6.41 15.43
C CYS A 557 4.54 5.41 16.48
N ALA A 558 3.92 5.85 17.59
CA ALA A 558 3.24 4.93 18.53
C ALA A 558 1.92 4.34 17.97
N ARG A 559 1.77 4.35 16.64
CA ARG A 559 0.60 3.92 15.88
C ARG A 559 0.86 2.66 15.03
N VAL A 560 1.84 1.85 15.41
CA VAL A 560 1.80 0.43 15.02
C VAL A 560 0.59 -0.17 15.75
N PRO A 561 -0.40 -0.76 15.06
CA PRO A 561 -1.49 -1.46 15.73
C PRO A 561 -0.88 -2.56 16.61
N GLU A 562 -1.22 -2.60 17.90
CA GLU A 562 -1.00 -3.84 18.64
C GLU A 562 -1.72 -4.97 17.89
N PRO A 563 -1.09 -6.15 17.73
CA PRO A 563 -1.77 -7.29 17.14
C PRO A 563 -3.07 -7.55 17.92
N PRO A 564 -4.19 -7.87 17.25
CA PRO A 564 -5.49 -7.89 17.89
C PRO A 564 -5.48 -8.82 19.12
N GLY A 565 -5.83 -8.24 20.26
CA GLY A 565 -5.96 -8.94 21.53
C GLY A 565 -6.90 -10.14 21.42
N ARG A 566 -6.60 -11.17 22.21
CA ARG A 566 -7.37 -12.42 22.27
C ARG A 566 -8.85 -12.17 22.57
N ASN A 567 -9.72 -12.98 21.99
CA ASN A 567 -11.16 -12.91 22.24
C ASN A 567 -11.48 -13.26 23.72
N PRO A 568 -12.15 -12.38 24.48
CA PRO A 568 -12.37 -12.55 25.92
C PRO A 568 -13.36 -13.67 26.29
N LYS A 569 -14.08 -14.26 25.32
CA LYS A 569 -14.99 -15.40 25.58
C LYS A 569 -14.36 -16.77 25.32
N THR A 570 -13.26 -16.84 24.57
CA THR A 570 -12.69 -18.12 24.10
C THR A 570 -11.19 -18.28 24.35
N ASN A 571 -10.51 -17.22 24.81
CA ASN A 571 -9.06 -17.18 25.06
C ASN A 571 -8.18 -17.66 23.88
N GLN A 572 -8.66 -17.55 22.64
CA GLN A 572 -7.90 -17.85 21.42
C GLN A 572 -7.51 -16.56 20.66
N PRO A 573 -6.37 -16.58 19.95
CA PRO A 573 -6.00 -15.51 19.02
C PRO A 573 -6.90 -15.54 17.77
N VAL A 574 -7.29 -14.36 17.28
CA VAL A 574 -8.05 -14.24 16.03
C VAL A 574 -7.07 -14.43 14.86
N GLY A 575 -7.20 -15.55 14.15
CA GLY A 575 -6.32 -15.89 13.02
C GLY A 575 -6.00 -17.37 12.81
N ALA A 576 -6.75 -18.30 13.41
CA ALA A 576 -6.59 -19.72 13.13
C ALA A 576 -7.52 -20.14 11.97
N VAL A 577 -6.98 -20.19 10.75
CA VAL A 577 -7.63 -20.89 9.63
C VAL A 577 -7.54 -22.39 9.92
N HIS A 578 -8.63 -22.99 10.38
CA HIS A 578 -8.76 -24.45 10.42
C HIS A 578 -8.82 -25.00 8.98
N ARG A 579 -7.75 -25.68 8.54
CA ARG A 579 -7.84 -26.66 7.46
C ARG A 579 -8.49 -27.93 8.01
N GLY A 580 -9.61 -28.37 7.43
CA GLY A 580 -10.17 -29.69 7.73
C GLY A 580 -11.56 -29.97 7.17
N ALA A 581 -11.58 -30.63 6.01
CA ALA A 581 -12.58 -31.61 5.54
C ALA A 581 -13.98 -31.13 5.09
N GLY A 582 -14.20 -31.23 3.77
CA GLY A 582 -15.23 -32.12 3.23
C GLY A 582 -16.63 -31.58 2.92
N ARG A 583 -16.89 -31.41 1.62
CA ARG A 583 -18.17 -31.48 0.86
C ARG A 583 -18.99 -30.20 0.60
N PRO A 584 -19.74 -30.19 -0.53
CA PRO A 584 -20.16 -28.97 -1.23
C PRO A 584 -21.66 -28.67 -1.07
N LEU A 585 -22.01 -27.39 -0.87
CA LEU A 585 -23.38 -26.86 -1.05
C LEU A 585 -23.21 -25.38 -1.49
N ALA A 586 -23.53 -24.99 -2.73
CA ALA A 586 -24.86 -24.79 -3.29
C ALA A 586 -25.69 -23.70 -2.58
N GLY A 587 -25.94 -22.60 -3.31
CA GLY A 587 -27.14 -21.77 -3.17
C GLY A 587 -27.13 -20.70 -2.08
N PHE A 588 -26.99 -19.45 -2.50
CA PHE A 588 -27.56 -18.31 -1.77
C PHE A 588 -29.08 -18.46 -1.64
N PRO A 589 -29.66 -18.08 -0.49
CA PRO A 589 -30.98 -17.46 -0.49
C PRO A 589 -30.96 -16.10 0.21
N GLY A 590 -31.71 -15.16 -0.38
CA GLY A 590 -31.94 -13.80 0.10
C GLY A 590 -32.79 -13.72 1.37
N PRO A 591 -33.09 -12.49 1.84
CA PRO A 591 -33.63 -12.25 3.17
C PRO A 591 -35.14 -12.50 3.21
N ALA A 592 -35.61 -13.20 4.24
CA ALA A 592 -37.02 -13.31 4.59
C ALA A 592 -37.33 -12.49 5.87
N PRO A 593 -38.52 -11.85 5.96
CA PRO A 593 -38.88 -10.92 7.03
C PRO A 593 -39.68 -11.55 8.18
N GLY A 594 -39.59 -10.90 9.35
CA GLY A 594 -40.67 -10.60 10.30
C GLY A 594 -41.50 -11.74 10.94
N ALA A 595 -41.41 -11.86 12.26
CA ALA A 595 -42.52 -12.31 13.11
C ALA A 595 -42.40 -11.66 14.51
N GLY A 596 -43.45 -10.94 14.91
CA GLY A 596 -43.52 -10.20 16.17
C GLY A 596 -44.17 -10.99 17.31
N ALA A 597 -44.08 -10.40 18.51
CA ALA A 597 -44.97 -10.67 19.63
C ALA A 597 -45.20 -9.37 20.43
N GLN A 598 -46.46 -8.97 20.49
CA GLN A 598 -47.11 -7.86 21.19
C GLN A 598 -47.65 -8.37 22.57
N PRO A 599 -48.50 -7.66 23.36
CA PRO A 599 -48.81 -6.21 23.49
C PRO A 599 -49.05 -5.71 24.97
N ARG A 600 -49.36 -4.40 25.12
CA ARG A 600 -50.51 -3.75 25.85
C ARG A 600 -50.12 -2.53 26.74
N PRO A 601 -51.07 -1.60 27.07
CA PRO A 601 -51.81 -0.70 26.17
C PRO A 601 -51.97 0.75 26.74
N GLY A 602 -52.60 1.67 25.98
CA GLY A 602 -53.24 2.86 26.59
C GLY A 602 -53.59 4.05 25.67
N LEU A 603 -54.88 4.13 25.24
CA LEU A 603 -55.73 5.32 24.98
C LEU A 603 -55.27 6.40 23.92
N VAL A 604 -56.10 7.05 23.09
CA VAL A 604 -57.56 7.16 22.89
C VAL A 604 -57.90 7.84 21.53
N ALA A 605 -59.03 7.42 20.93
CA ALA A 605 -60.02 8.06 20.02
C ALA A 605 -59.62 8.88 18.75
N ALA A 606 -60.20 8.54 17.58
CA ALA A 606 -61.52 9.00 17.06
C ALA A 606 -61.76 8.67 15.55
N VAL A 607 -62.66 7.70 15.24
CA VAL A 607 -64.00 7.78 14.54
C VAL A 607 -64.13 8.56 13.18
N PRO A 608 -65.02 8.16 12.20
CA PRO A 608 -64.69 7.33 11.02
C PRO A 608 -65.48 7.72 9.71
N ARG A 609 -65.78 6.72 8.84
CA ARG A 609 -66.77 6.64 7.72
C ARG A 609 -66.23 6.99 6.32
N GLY A 610 -66.53 6.27 5.25
CA GLY A 610 -67.40 5.11 5.02
C GLY A 610 -67.63 4.87 3.50
N ALA A 611 -68.39 3.81 3.21
CA ALA A 611 -69.12 3.45 1.97
C ALA A 611 -68.48 2.46 0.96
N ARG A 612 -69.23 1.35 0.78
CA ARG A 612 -69.17 0.26 -0.22
C ARG A 612 -69.91 0.69 -1.54
N PRO A 613 -70.42 -0.18 -2.47
CA PRO A 613 -70.23 -1.62 -2.79
C PRO A 613 -70.14 -2.02 -4.31
N TYR A 614 -69.69 -3.26 -4.58
CA TYR A 614 -70.05 -4.36 -5.56
C TYR A 614 -71.10 -4.19 -6.72
N PRO A 615 -71.39 -5.21 -7.61
CA PRO A 615 -70.62 -6.30 -8.29
C PRO A 615 -71.09 -6.65 -9.77
N GLY A 616 -70.49 -7.68 -10.42
CA GLY A 616 -71.20 -8.63 -11.33
C GLY A 616 -70.44 -9.12 -12.60
N ARG A 617 -69.87 -10.35 -12.63
CA ARG A 617 -70.32 -11.64 -13.28
C ARG A 617 -70.12 -11.72 -14.82
N ALA A 618 -69.84 -12.83 -15.52
CA ALA A 618 -69.47 -14.24 -15.26
C ALA A 618 -69.24 -14.99 -16.62
N GLY A 619 -68.55 -16.15 -16.59
CA GLY A 619 -68.60 -17.27 -17.59
C GLY A 619 -67.62 -17.17 -18.77
N GLY A 620 -66.95 -18.21 -19.29
CA GLY A 620 -66.94 -19.67 -19.14
C GLY A 620 -66.03 -20.26 -20.28
N PRO A 621 -65.64 -21.56 -20.25
CA PRO A 621 -64.39 -22.05 -20.88
C PRO A 621 -64.57 -23.02 -22.07
N CYS A 622 -63.45 -23.46 -22.70
CA CYS A 622 -63.07 -24.86 -23.10
C CYS A 622 -62.44 -25.10 -24.50
N TRP A 623 -61.36 -25.94 -24.50
CA TRP A 623 -60.89 -26.95 -25.51
C TRP A 623 -60.20 -26.47 -26.81
N SER A 624 -59.28 -27.18 -27.50
CA SER A 624 -58.40 -28.35 -27.30
C SER A 624 -57.62 -28.63 -28.62
N ARG A 625 -56.37 -29.15 -28.55
CA ARG A 625 -55.67 -30.11 -29.50
C ARG A 625 -55.52 -29.70 -31.01
N ARG A 626 -54.59 -30.14 -31.87
CA ARG A 626 -53.61 -31.25 -31.97
C ARG A 626 -52.75 -31.03 -33.27
N SER A 627 -51.47 -31.46 -33.28
CA SER A 627 -50.68 -32.19 -34.34
C SER A 627 -50.64 -31.69 -35.81
N SER A 628 -49.62 -31.82 -36.69
CA SER A 628 -48.40 -32.65 -36.82
C SER A 628 -47.68 -32.37 -38.17
N SER A 629 -46.33 -32.32 -38.17
CA SER A 629 -45.33 -32.91 -39.12
C SER A 629 -45.25 -32.59 -40.66
N PRO A 630 -44.08 -32.84 -41.34
CA PRO A 630 -43.47 -32.10 -42.48
C PRO A 630 -43.55 -32.87 -43.86
N PRO A 631 -42.87 -32.54 -45.02
CA PRO A 631 -41.39 -32.67 -45.30
C PRO A 631 -40.74 -31.88 -46.51
N ALA A 632 -39.41 -32.01 -46.69
CA ALA A 632 -38.53 -32.21 -47.89
C ALA A 632 -38.39 -31.29 -49.16
N GLY A 633 -37.11 -31.10 -49.60
CA GLY A 633 -36.57 -31.03 -51.00
C GLY A 633 -36.57 -29.65 -51.73
N SER A 634 -35.68 -29.23 -52.65
CA SER A 634 -34.54 -29.80 -53.39
C SER A 634 -33.83 -28.70 -54.28
N THR A 635 -32.53 -28.86 -54.58
CA THR A 635 -31.75 -28.53 -55.83
C THR A 635 -31.91 -27.21 -56.63
N THR A 636 -30.85 -26.42 -56.91
CA THR A 636 -30.01 -26.33 -58.16
C THR A 636 -29.24 -24.97 -58.09
N GLY A 637 -28.09 -24.64 -58.70
CA GLY A 637 -27.31 -25.16 -59.83
C GLY A 637 -25.94 -24.42 -59.97
N ARG A 638 -25.21 -24.76 -61.04
CA ARG A 638 -23.75 -24.69 -61.26
C ARG A 638 -23.21 -23.40 -61.95
N ARG A 639 -21.93 -23.10 -61.63
CA ARG A 639 -20.73 -22.76 -62.48
C ARG A 639 -20.67 -21.50 -63.39
N ARG A 640 -19.70 -20.61 -63.05
CA ARG A 640 -18.52 -20.06 -63.81
C ARG A 640 -18.72 -19.35 -65.20
N PRO A 641 -17.72 -18.65 -65.79
CA PRO A 641 -16.55 -17.87 -65.28
C PRO A 641 -16.19 -16.57 -66.09
N ARG A 642 -15.04 -15.94 -65.73
CA ARG A 642 -13.99 -15.26 -66.57
C ARG A 642 -13.86 -13.72 -66.62
N SER A 643 -12.58 -13.32 -66.45
CA SER A 643 -11.79 -12.20 -67.02
C SER A 643 -12.17 -10.76 -66.62
N THR A 644 -11.26 -9.78 -66.47
CA THR A 644 -10.01 -9.49 -67.21
C THR A 644 -9.14 -8.44 -66.45
N ALA A 645 -7.89 -8.36 -66.89
CA ALA A 645 -6.73 -7.54 -66.51
C ALA A 645 -6.85 -6.00 -66.37
N CYS A 646 -5.91 -5.40 -65.62
CA CYS A 646 -4.87 -4.41 -66.05
C CYS A 646 -4.13 -3.83 -64.82
N ARG A 647 -2.80 -3.96 -64.68
CA ARG A 647 -1.72 -2.99 -65.04
C ARG A 647 -1.93 -1.58 -64.46
N SER A 648 -0.95 -0.80 -63.99
CA SER A 648 0.46 -0.90 -63.58
C SER A 648 0.91 0.56 -63.30
N ALA A 649 1.95 0.74 -62.49
CA ALA A 649 2.90 1.87 -62.48
C ALA A 649 2.71 3.05 -61.48
N ALA A 650 3.81 3.32 -60.78
CA ALA A 650 4.19 4.51 -60.01
C ALA A 650 5.27 5.30 -60.81
N PRO A 651 6.06 6.22 -60.19
CA PRO A 651 5.83 7.62 -59.78
C PRO A 651 6.65 8.59 -60.70
N PRO A 652 6.97 9.89 -60.39
CA PRO A 652 7.87 10.40 -59.30
C PRO A 652 7.35 11.75 -58.71
N SER A 653 7.96 12.51 -57.78
CA SER A 653 9.33 12.66 -57.24
C SER A 653 9.27 13.13 -55.79
#